data_AF-A4VED4-F1
#
_entry.id   AF-A4VED4-F1
#
_cell.length_a   1.000
_cell.length_b   1.000
_cell.length_c   1.000
_cell.angle_alpha   90.00
_cell.angle_beta   90.00
_cell.angle_gamma   90.00
#
_symmetry.space_group_name_H-M   'P 1'
#
loop_
_entity.id
_entity.type
_entity.pdbx_description
1 polymer ?
#
loop_
_entity_poly.entity_id
_entity_poly.type
_entity_poly.pdbx_seq_one_letter_code
_entity_poly.pdbx_strand_id
1 'polypeptide(L)'
;MINYCLLLAFIILYQISSSFQLSPSPGPIKIKFQPATPATTIPQTQQDIVNSAIIFFQNLLIMNQQAANYDVLININNSDTTKCVNQMPFTITGASTLPFDGTIYFCNLANAQLNNNFTFKKMVDSVIHGIMKIITFSSAFKIKPSSCTTNCYADDSAYINLQSLFKQIYNKSTFANMPMASYTTPSSYYLWSKQYAYDDLMTDNYSTENKFWSAFNNQILKDIKDSSNNPLFYSVNDQMKQQIITPLLGSDNCQQSNELFCTSSQQNLSCNASLTAKSSCQSIDQTSNSCMVYQTITQGNCLDPQLNKDLAGLISTSGTYEYYGYDSRCFLSDIQDISATVYIQPVRCYKYSCDDSNNVYIYLDQSTNGNQPNIDIVTCTVQMQGSQQLFSNQKYYSKTGITCPKNNANFCQGMPKQCKNYCSSKGVCVNGKCKCVQNYYGDDCSCFQLSQENGKCVQSCSKKMKQANDGSQICVPLCQDGQFFQTATGQCQKCDQNCKTCWEKSSKCDSCDTANGFILFTDNTCKQSYPNQKCQINQYYDGAKCSPCSTSCQSCAINSTFCTSCLSNQFLQNGTCQNCPSNCLACSGIQLCTQCAPNFYLNQLLNECISSCSTGLFAYNSTCVQTCPSGYFGNTTNNTCQQCDPTCLTCTQSSTQCTSCAYYRQLQGTQCVDFCPSNQVWVRKQPGGSNWSFECIACSLQQKCNQCLGSPTYCTDCLPSFYLLDSDCLTVCTSSYYADESQRKCIKCDASCLTCQNSSKNCTSCPQGFYLKGGQCVSSCGSGFVPNNDTQNCDASNKTSDQNSSSSSSSQQSSSRLQLNLLMLLMFTFMLLTVY
;
A
#
# COMPACT_ATOMS: atom_id res chain seq x y z
N MET A 1 -70.35 29.98 35.12
CA MET A 1 -69.69 29.67 33.83
C MET A 1 -68.19 29.95 33.87
N ILE A 2 -67.71 31.17 34.16
CA ILE A 2 -66.28 31.54 34.08
C ILE A 2 -65.34 30.55 34.81
N ASN A 3 -65.62 30.20 36.08
CA ASN A 3 -64.81 29.22 36.81
C ASN A 3 -64.82 27.80 36.20
N TYR A 4 -65.89 27.42 35.49
CA TYR A 4 -65.97 26.14 34.78
C TYR A 4 -65.13 26.16 33.49
N CYS A 5 -65.12 27.30 32.78
CA CYS A 5 -64.24 27.51 31.62
C CYS A 5 -62.76 27.54 32.03
N LEU A 6 -62.43 28.15 33.18
CA LEU A 6 -61.08 28.13 33.73
C LEU A 6 -60.66 26.72 34.16
N LEU A 7 -61.54 25.93 34.78
CA LEU A 7 -61.23 24.55 35.14
C LEU A 7 -61.02 23.67 33.89
N LEU A 8 -61.87 23.81 32.87
CA LEU A 8 -61.71 23.15 31.58
C LEU A 8 -60.42 23.58 30.86
N ALA A 9 -60.09 24.88 30.87
CA ALA A 9 -58.84 25.37 30.30
C ALA A 9 -57.61 24.81 31.04
N PHE A 10 -57.65 24.69 32.37
CA PHE A 10 -56.60 24.05 33.15
C PHE A 10 -56.49 22.54 32.87
N ILE A 11 -57.60 21.83 32.74
CA ILE A 11 -57.60 20.39 32.39
C ILE A 11 -57.06 20.19 30.98
N ILE A 12 -57.46 21.03 30.01
CA ILE A 12 -56.95 21.00 28.64
C ILE A 12 -55.46 21.35 28.59
N LEU A 13 -55.01 22.39 29.31
CA LEU A 13 -53.59 22.73 29.41
C LEU A 13 -52.76 21.63 30.10
N TYR A 14 -53.32 20.94 31.10
CA TYR A 14 -52.68 19.81 31.78
C TYR A 14 -52.62 18.56 30.89
N GLN A 15 -53.65 18.30 30.09
CA GLN A 15 -53.66 17.25 29.06
C GLN A 15 -52.68 17.55 27.92
N ILE A 16 -52.58 18.81 27.49
CA ILE A 16 -51.60 19.25 26.48
C ILE A 16 -50.17 19.15 27.03
N SER A 17 -49.91 19.58 28.27
CA SER A 17 -48.56 19.52 28.86
C SER A 17 -48.10 18.09 29.19
N SER A 18 -49.02 17.18 29.53
CA SER A 18 -48.72 15.75 29.68
C SER A 18 -48.58 15.01 28.33
N SER A 19 -49.13 15.57 27.24
CA SER A 19 -48.92 15.06 25.87
C SER A 19 -47.67 15.62 25.18
N PHE A 20 -47.10 16.72 25.69
CA PHE A 20 -45.91 17.40 25.17
C PHE A 20 -44.64 17.12 25.99
N GLN A 21 -44.39 15.86 26.35
CA GLN A 21 -42.99 15.44 26.49
C GLN A 21 -42.39 15.37 25.09
N LEU A 22 -41.49 16.31 24.78
CA LEU A 22 -40.59 16.24 23.62
C LEU A 22 -39.87 14.89 23.67
N SER A 23 -40.32 13.96 22.81
CA SER A 23 -39.67 12.65 22.69
C SER A 23 -38.24 12.88 22.19
N PRO A 24 -37.21 12.32 22.86
CA PRO A 24 -35.82 12.60 22.49
C PRO A 24 -35.56 12.17 21.05
N SER A 25 -35.03 13.08 20.24
CA SER A 25 -34.66 12.75 18.86
C SER A 25 -33.56 11.69 18.83
N PRO A 26 -33.47 10.84 17.78
CA PRO A 26 -32.34 9.94 17.59
C PRO A 26 -31.03 10.74 17.65
N GLY A 27 -30.03 10.19 18.33
CA GLY A 27 -28.77 10.88 18.59
C GLY A 27 -27.60 9.91 18.75
N PRO A 28 -26.35 10.40 18.72
CA PRO A 28 -25.19 9.54 18.88
C PRO A 28 -25.20 8.84 20.25
N ILE A 29 -24.59 7.66 20.31
CA ILE A 29 -24.45 6.91 21.56
C ILE A 29 -23.70 7.74 22.63
N LYS A 30 -24.27 7.78 23.84
CA LYS A 30 -23.66 8.44 25.01
C LYS A 30 -22.82 7.40 25.75
N ILE A 31 -21.50 7.53 25.67
CA ILE A 31 -20.56 6.71 26.43
C ILE A 31 -19.90 7.63 27.46
N LYS A 32 -20.01 7.26 28.73
CA LYS A 32 -19.50 8.02 29.87
C LYS A 32 -18.44 7.18 30.58
N PHE A 33 -17.24 7.73 30.67
CA PHE A 33 -16.14 7.14 31.43
C PHE A 33 -15.95 7.89 32.74
N GLN A 34 -15.72 7.14 33.82
CA GLN A 34 -15.49 7.71 35.15
C GLN A 34 -14.42 6.92 35.92
N PRO A 35 -13.66 7.53 36.83
CA PRO A 35 -12.76 6.82 37.73
C PRO A 35 -13.54 5.82 38.60
N ALA A 36 -13.00 4.61 38.79
CA ALA A 36 -13.61 3.61 39.68
C ALA A 36 -13.61 4.06 41.16
N THR A 37 -12.77 5.04 41.54
CA THR A 37 -12.84 5.72 42.84
C THR A 37 -12.64 7.24 42.66
N PRO A 38 -13.39 8.11 43.38
CA PRO A 38 -13.26 9.58 43.23
C PRO A 38 -11.87 10.16 43.52
N ALA A 39 -10.99 9.40 44.17
CA ALA A 39 -9.64 9.81 44.54
C ALA A 39 -8.56 9.45 43.50
N THR A 40 -8.89 8.77 42.40
CA THR A 40 -7.91 8.39 41.36
C THR A 40 -7.89 9.35 40.17
N THR A 41 -6.81 10.12 40.05
CA THR A 41 -6.54 10.94 38.86
C THR A 41 -6.15 10.06 37.68
N ILE A 42 -6.87 10.15 36.57
CA ILE A 42 -6.60 9.39 35.34
C ILE A 42 -5.60 10.16 34.46
N PRO A 43 -4.41 9.60 34.14
CA PRO A 43 -3.45 10.22 33.22
C PRO A 43 -4.05 10.63 31.87
N GLN A 44 -3.67 11.80 31.34
CA GLN A 44 -4.23 12.35 30.10
C GLN A 44 -4.17 11.36 28.93
N THR A 45 -3.07 10.62 28.76
CA THR A 45 -2.95 9.65 27.65
C THR A 45 -3.97 8.51 27.74
N GLN A 46 -4.37 8.09 28.95
CA GLN A 46 -5.46 7.12 29.11
C GLN A 46 -6.81 7.74 28.72
N GLN A 47 -7.04 9.00 29.11
CA GLN A 47 -8.23 9.75 28.69
C GLN A 47 -8.26 9.90 27.15
N ASP A 48 -7.13 10.15 26.50
CA ASP A 48 -7.04 10.28 25.04
C ASP A 48 -7.32 8.95 24.32
N ILE A 49 -6.83 7.81 24.84
CA ILE A 49 -7.18 6.47 24.33
C ILE A 49 -8.69 6.25 24.43
N VAL A 50 -9.26 6.51 25.60
CA VAL A 50 -10.68 6.39 25.89
C VAL A 50 -11.53 7.28 24.99
N ASN A 51 -11.19 8.56 24.87
CA ASN A 51 -11.87 9.54 24.02
C ASN A 51 -11.80 9.14 22.54
N SER A 52 -10.67 8.59 22.08
CA SER A 52 -10.54 8.06 20.72
C SER A 52 -11.50 6.89 20.46
N ALA A 53 -11.69 6.01 21.44
CA ALA A 53 -12.68 4.93 21.35
C ALA A 53 -14.13 5.45 21.44
N ILE A 54 -14.43 6.48 22.26
CA ILE A 54 -15.75 7.13 22.28
C ILE A 54 -16.09 7.68 20.89
N ILE A 55 -15.15 8.40 20.25
CA ILE A 55 -15.33 9.01 18.93
C ILE A 55 -15.61 7.95 17.87
N PHE A 56 -14.97 6.78 17.97
CA PHE A 56 -15.26 5.64 17.10
C PHE A 56 -16.74 5.24 17.19
N PHE A 57 -17.25 4.97 18.39
CA PHE A 57 -18.66 4.57 18.56
C PHE A 57 -19.65 5.70 18.24
N GLN A 58 -19.32 6.96 18.50
CA GLN A 58 -20.15 8.11 18.12
C GLN A 58 -20.27 8.31 16.60
N ASN A 59 -19.24 7.98 15.83
CA ASN A 59 -19.30 7.98 14.36
C ASN A 59 -19.98 6.72 13.80
N LEU A 60 -20.04 5.64 14.60
CA LEU A 60 -20.59 4.35 14.20
C LEU A 60 -22.10 4.21 14.51
N LEU A 61 -22.57 4.72 15.64
CA LEU A 61 -23.87 4.37 16.22
C LEU A 61 -24.76 5.59 16.49
N ILE A 62 -25.98 5.55 15.94
CA ILE A 62 -27.09 6.44 16.32
C ILE A 62 -28.11 5.60 17.10
N MET A 63 -28.44 6.05 18.31
CA MET A 63 -29.41 5.42 19.20
C MET A 63 -30.85 5.67 18.74
N ASN A 64 -31.71 4.67 18.92
CA ASN A 64 -33.16 4.84 18.75
C ASN A 64 -33.73 5.76 19.87
N GLN A 65 -34.87 6.41 19.62
CA GLN A 65 -35.47 7.41 20.54
C GLN A 65 -35.70 6.83 21.95
N GLN A 66 -36.24 5.61 22.04
CA GLN A 66 -36.46 4.92 23.31
C GLN A 66 -35.14 4.54 24.02
N ALA A 67 -34.05 4.35 23.26
CA ALA A 67 -32.75 3.95 23.77
C ALA A 67 -31.82 5.13 24.08
N ALA A 68 -32.16 6.37 23.68
CA ALA A 68 -31.37 7.59 23.89
C ALA A 68 -31.19 8.01 25.37
N ASN A 69 -31.88 7.31 26.28
CA ASN A 69 -31.80 7.45 27.74
C ASN A 69 -30.80 6.48 28.41
N TYR A 70 -30.24 5.51 27.69
CA TYR A 70 -29.19 4.65 28.21
C TYR A 70 -27.82 5.30 27.99
N ASP A 71 -27.11 5.60 29.09
CA ASP A 71 -25.68 5.89 29.05
C ASP A 71 -24.89 4.59 29.14
N VAL A 72 -23.88 4.41 28.27
CA VAL A 72 -22.88 3.34 28.45
C VAL A 72 -21.90 3.82 29.52
N LEU A 73 -21.99 3.25 30.72
CA LEU A 73 -21.15 3.61 31.85
C LEU A 73 -19.93 2.69 31.90
N ILE A 74 -18.74 3.29 31.84
CA ILE A 74 -17.48 2.56 31.81
C ILE A 74 -16.53 3.07 32.90
N ASN A 75 -16.42 2.30 33.98
CA ASN A 75 -15.53 2.62 35.09
C ASN A 75 -14.08 2.30 34.70
N ILE A 76 -13.15 3.23 34.97
CA ILE A 76 -11.71 3.07 34.72
C ILE A 76 -11.02 2.73 36.03
N ASN A 77 -10.31 1.59 36.06
CA ASN A 77 -9.51 1.16 37.21
C ASN A 77 -8.06 0.88 36.79
N ASN A 78 -7.10 1.36 37.59
CA ASN A 78 -5.66 1.33 37.29
C ASN A 78 -4.86 0.34 38.17
N SER A 79 -5.49 -0.42 39.07
CA SER A 79 -4.76 -1.02 40.22
C SER A 79 -5.07 -2.48 40.57
N ASP A 80 -5.73 -3.27 39.72
CA ASP A 80 -6.04 -4.68 40.01
C ASP A 80 -5.33 -5.65 39.06
N THR A 81 -4.08 -5.96 39.38
CA THR A 81 -3.25 -6.94 38.64
C THR A 81 -3.77 -8.38 38.75
N THR A 82 -4.67 -8.68 39.69
CA THR A 82 -5.20 -10.04 39.88
C THR A 82 -6.29 -10.40 38.85
N LYS A 83 -6.94 -9.39 38.27
CA LYS A 83 -7.88 -9.55 37.14
C LYS A 83 -7.19 -9.56 35.78
N CYS A 84 -5.92 -9.17 35.71
CA CYS A 84 -5.14 -9.09 34.47
C CYS A 84 -4.66 -10.49 34.02
N VAL A 85 -5.37 -11.11 33.08
CA VAL A 85 -4.99 -12.41 32.52
C VAL A 85 -3.87 -12.25 31.48
N ASN A 86 -2.83 -13.10 31.59
CA ASN A 86 -1.80 -13.40 30.57
C ASN A 86 -1.30 -12.23 29.70
N GLN A 87 -0.89 -11.10 30.30
CA GLN A 87 -0.33 -9.93 29.60
C GLN A 87 -1.33 -9.07 28.77
N MET A 88 -2.65 -9.18 28.97
CA MET A 88 -3.57 -8.19 28.37
C MET A 88 -3.29 -6.76 28.89
N PRO A 89 -3.46 -5.71 28.05
CA PRO A 89 -3.35 -4.30 28.49
C PRO A 89 -4.59 -3.80 29.25
N PHE A 90 -5.69 -4.57 29.28
CA PHE A 90 -6.77 -4.40 30.25
C PHE A 90 -7.65 -5.66 30.36
N THR A 91 -8.54 -5.70 31.35
CA THR A 91 -9.66 -6.67 31.45
C THR A 91 -10.99 -5.94 31.60
N ILE A 92 -12.10 -6.56 31.19
CA ILE A 92 -13.44 -5.98 31.33
C ILE A 92 -14.38 -6.90 32.10
N THR A 93 -15.10 -6.34 33.07
CA THR A 93 -16.22 -7.00 33.76
C THR A 93 -17.48 -6.16 33.59
N GLY A 94 -18.56 -6.76 33.04
CA GLY A 94 -19.89 -6.15 33.05
C GLY A 94 -20.60 -6.37 34.39
N ALA A 95 -21.50 -5.46 34.77
CA ALA A 95 -22.44 -5.70 35.85
C ALA A 95 -23.57 -6.64 35.34
N SER A 96 -23.92 -7.67 36.11
CA SER A 96 -24.84 -8.73 35.67
C SER A 96 -26.32 -8.31 35.59
N THR A 97 -26.65 -7.09 36.02
CA THR A 97 -28.03 -6.63 36.31
C THR A 97 -28.48 -5.38 35.56
N LEU A 98 -27.60 -4.68 34.83
CA LEU A 98 -27.94 -3.45 34.09
C LEU A 98 -27.36 -3.48 32.66
N PRO A 99 -28.14 -3.08 31.63
CA PRO A 99 -27.61 -2.91 30.28
C PRO A 99 -26.58 -1.78 30.24
N PHE A 100 -25.51 -1.98 29.49
CA PHE A 100 -24.43 -1.01 29.22
C PHE A 100 -23.53 -0.56 30.40
N ASP A 101 -23.55 -1.25 31.54
CA ASP A 101 -22.60 -0.99 32.64
C ASP A 101 -21.41 -1.97 32.60
N GLY A 102 -20.19 -1.43 32.59
CA GLY A 102 -18.95 -2.20 32.62
C GLY A 102 -17.77 -1.47 33.27
N THR A 103 -16.71 -2.22 33.55
CA THR A 103 -15.46 -1.68 34.12
C THR A 103 -14.28 -2.12 33.27
N ILE A 104 -13.46 -1.18 32.80
CA ILE A 104 -12.17 -1.42 32.17
C ILE A 104 -11.06 -1.29 33.22
N TYR A 105 -10.35 -2.39 33.43
CA TYR A 105 -9.17 -2.47 34.30
C TYR A 105 -7.91 -2.32 33.46
N PHE A 106 -7.31 -1.13 33.33
CA PHE A 106 -6.07 -1.00 32.58
C PHE A 106 -4.92 -1.70 33.32
N CYS A 107 -4.26 -2.60 32.61
CA CYS A 107 -3.24 -3.51 33.10
C CYS A 107 -1.86 -3.08 32.57
N ASN A 108 -0.89 -2.94 33.48
CA ASN A 108 0.54 -2.78 33.17
C ASN A 108 0.94 -1.63 32.21
N LEU A 109 0.26 -0.49 32.31
CA LEU A 109 0.56 0.73 31.53
C LEU A 109 1.97 1.30 31.75
N ALA A 110 2.59 1.05 32.91
CA ALA A 110 3.90 1.60 33.26
C ALA A 110 5.02 1.13 32.33
N ASN A 111 4.87 -0.05 31.72
CA ASN A 111 5.82 -0.59 30.75
C ASN A 111 5.44 -0.30 29.29
N ALA A 112 4.23 0.23 29.04
CA ALA A 112 3.77 0.49 27.69
C ALA A 112 4.35 1.81 27.18
N GLN A 113 5.03 1.78 26.03
CA GLN A 113 5.59 2.98 25.38
C GLN A 113 4.50 3.83 24.72
N LEU A 114 3.62 4.40 25.54
CA LEU A 114 2.45 5.22 25.18
C LEU A 114 2.77 6.45 24.31
N ASN A 115 4.04 6.84 24.22
CA ASN A 115 4.53 7.90 23.33
C ASN A 115 4.71 7.43 21.86
N ASN A 116 4.48 6.15 21.56
CA ASN A 116 4.41 5.61 20.20
C ASN A 116 2.97 5.59 19.71
N ASN A 117 2.69 6.30 18.61
CA ASN A 117 1.37 6.37 18.01
C ASN A 117 0.84 5.01 17.54
N PHE A 118 1.72 4.08 17.15
CA PHE A 118 1.32 2.72 16.80
C PHE A 118 0.83 1.94 18.04
N THR A 119 1.59 1.99 19.14
CA THR A 119 1.21 1.38 20.42
C THR A 119 -0.07 2.01 20.99
N PHE A 120 -0.24 3.33 20.86
CA PHE A 120 -1.49 4.02 21.20
C PHE A 120 -2.67 3.48 20.39
N LYS A 121 -2.54 3.36 19.06
CA LYS A 121 -3.58 2.80 18.18
C LYS A 121 -3.99 1.39 18.62
N LYS A 122 -3.03 0.52 18.94
CA LYS A 122 -3.30 -0.85 19.45
C LYS A 122 -4.10 -0.85 20.76
N MET A 123 -3.87 0.12 21.64
CA MET A 123 -4.68 0.29 22.86
C MET A 123 -6.09 0.81 22.56
N VAL A 124 -6.25 1.75 21.62
CA VAL A 124 -7.58 2.22 21.17
C VAL A 124 -8.38 1.08 20.54
N ASP A 125 -7.77 0.31 19.62
CA ASP A 125 -8.37 -0.88 19.01
C ASP A 125 -8.86 -1.86 20.09
N SER A 126 -8.00 -2.11 21.08
CA SER A 126 -8.34 -3.00 22.19
C SER A 126 -9.51 -2.43 23.01
N VAL A 127 -9.50 -1.16 23.40
CA VAL A 127 -10.64 -0.54 24.12
C VAL A 127 -11.92 -0.63 23.29
N ILE A 128 -11.85 -0.50 21.95
CA ILE A 128 -13.00 -0.70 21.05
C ILE A 128 -13.53 -2.15 21.12
N HIS A 129 -12.66 -3.15 21.03
CA HIS A 129 -13.03 -4.57 21.25
C HIS A 129 -13.75 -4.75 22.59
N GLY A 130 -13.26 -4.07 23.63
CA GLY A 130 -13.79 -4.11 24.97
C GLY A 130 -15.21 -3.53 25.10
N ILE A 131 -15.41 -2.31 24.58
CA ILE A 131 -16.73 -1.65 24.56
C ILE A 131 -17.73 -2.47 23.73
N MET A 132 -17.29 -3.01 22.59
CA MET A 132 -18.10 -3.88 21.75
C MET A 132 -18.61 -5.10 22.52
N LYS A 133 -17.80 -5.73 23.38
CA LYS A 133 -18.26 -6.81 24.27
C LYS A 133 -19.35 -6.38 25.25
N ILE A 134 -19.23 -5.19 25.85
CA ILE A 134 -20.25 -4.64 26.77
C ILE A 134 -21.59 -4.42 26.03
N ILE A 135 -21.52 -3.84 24.82
CA ILE A 135 -22.70 -3.53 24.01
C ILE A 135 -23.38 -4.80 23.50
N THR A 136 -22.60 -5.76 22.98
CA THR A 136 -23.15 -6.89 22.22
C THR A 136 -23.40 -8.16 23.03
N PHE A 137 -22.76 -8.34 24.19
CA PHE A 137 -22.82 -9.59 24.95
C PHE A 137 -23.22 -9.41 26.42
N SER A 138 -23.93 -8.32 26.75
CA SER A 138 -24.56 -8.15 28.08
C SER A 138 -25.74 -9.11 28.28
N SER A 139 -25.89 -9.63 29.50
CA SER A 139 -27.02 -10.47 29.94
C SER A 139 -28.39 -9.80 29.85
N ALA A 140 -28.43 -8.47 29.66
CA ALA A 140 -29.67 -7.71 29.49
C ALA A 140 -30.29 -7.84 28.09
N PHE A 141 -29.51 -8.24 27.08
CA PHE A 141 -30.01 -8.54 25.74
C PHE A 141 -30.23 -10.05 25.59
N LYS A 142 -31.08 -10.46 24.64
CA LYS A 142 -31.28 -11.88 24.28
C LYS A 142 -30.09 -12.45 23.49
N ILE A 143 -28.87 -12.12 23.92
CA ILE A 143 -27.59 -12.44 23.29
C ILE A 143 -26.77 -13.33 24.22
N LYS A 144 -27.39 -14.44 24.61
CA LYS A 144 -26.72 -15.54 25.28
C LYS A 144 -26.70 -16.74 24.33
N PRO A 145 -25.55 -17.13 23.78
CA PRO A 145 -25.41 -18.45 23.19
C PRO A 145 -25.89 -19.48 24.22
N SER A 146 -26.79 -20.38 23.81
CA SER A 146 -27.17 -21.53 24.64
C SER A 146 -25.89 -22.23 25.11
N SER A 147 -25.83 -22.64 26.37
CA SER A 147 -24.58 -23.06 27.04
C SER A 147 -23.86 -24.17 26.26
N CYS A 148 -22.90 -23.77 25.43
CA CYS A 148 -22.27 -24.61 24.43
C CYS A 148 -20.79 -24.74 24.77
N THR A 149 -20.33 -25.97 24.93
CA THR A 149 -18.96 -26.30 25.32
C THR A 149 -18.08 -26.75 24.14
N THR A 150 -18.69 -27.08 23.00
CA THR A 150 -18.04 -27.47 21.75
C THR A 150 -18.91 -27.11 20.54
N ASN A 151 -18.30 -26.57 19.48
CA ASN A 151 -18.98 -26.14 18.24
C ASN A 151 -20.05 -25.06 18.46
N CYS A 152 -19.67 -23.96 19.10
CA CYS A 152 -20.53 -22.81 19.34
C CYS A 152 -20.91 -22.09 18.03
N TYR A 153 -22.21 -21.87 17.79
CA TYR A 153 -22.72 -21.08 16.67
C TYR A 153 -23.67 -19.98 17.15
N ALA A 154 -23.77 -18.89 16.39
CA ALA A 154 -24.85 -17.91 16.52
C ALA A 154 -26.15 -18.46 15.91
N ASP A 155 -26.80 -19.40 16.63
CA ASP A 155 -27.96 -20.20 16.18
C ASP A 155 -29.33 -19.65 16.65
N ASP A 156 -29.38 -18.50 17.32
CA ASP A 156 -30.67 -17.87 17.65
C ASP A 156 -31.28 -17.23 16.40
N SER A 157 -32.60 -17.35 16.28
CA SER A 157 -33.48 -16.55 15.41
C SER A 157 -33.18 -15.04 15.39
N ALA A 158 -32.57 -14.51 16.45
CA ALA A 158 -32.11 -13.12 16.53
C ALA A 158 -31.02 -12.75 15.51
N TYR A 159 -30.19 -13.70 15.02
CA TYR A 159 -29.00 -13.42 14.19
C TYR A 159 -29.17 -13.73 12.70
N ILE A 160 -30.40 -13.84 12.20
CA ILE A 160 -30.67 -14.33 10.84
C ILE A 160 -29.99 -13.49 9.74
N ASN A 161 -29.77 -12.19 9.98
CA ASN A 161 -29.06 -11.32 9.03
C ASN A 161 -27.54 -11.51 9.12
N LEU A 162 -26.97 -11.63 10.33
CA LEU A 162 -25.56 -11.99 10.52
C LEU A 162 -25.23 -13.35 9.87
N GLN A 163 -26.08 -14.36 10.06
CA GLN A 163 -25.99 -15.65 9.37
C GLN A 163 -26.07 -15.51 7.85
N SER A 164 -26.98 -14.66 7.34
CA SER A 164 -27.13 -14.42 5.90
C SER A 164 -25.92 -13.69 5.31
N LEU A 165 -25.37 -12.69 6.00
CA LEU A 165 -24.14 -11.98 5.62
C LEU A 165 -22.94 -12.94 5.61
N PHE A 166 -22.83 -13.81 6.61
CA PHE A 166 -21.81 -14.86 6.65
C PHE A 166 -21.92 -15.78 5.42
N LYS A 167 -23.12 -16.30 5.12
CA LYS A 167 -23.36 -17.14 3.93
C LYS A 167 -23.04 -16.40 2.62
N GLN A 168 -23.36 -15.11 2.54
CA GLN A 168 -23.04 -14.25 1.39
C GLN A 168 -21.54 -14.05 1.20
N ILE A 169 -20.80 -13.77 2.28
CA ILE A 169 -19.34 -13.51 2.22
C ILE A 169 -18.55 -14.79 1.87
N TYR A 170 -18.93 -15.95 2.40
CA TYR A 170 -18.20 -17.20 2.17
C TYR A 170 -18.75 -18.08 1.04
N ASN A 171 -19.85 -17.68 0.38
CA ASN A 171 -20.47 -18.35 -0.77
C ASN A 171 -20.64 -19.87 -0.61
N LYS A 172 -21.02 -20.32 0.60
CA LYS A 172 -21.21 -21.74 0.94
C LYS A 172 -22.56 -21.96 1.62
N SER A 173 -23.46 -22.65 0.93
CA SER A 173 -24.78 -23.07 1.44
C SER A 173 -24.71 -24.14 2.55
N THR A 174 -23.55 -24.75 2.76
CA THR A 174 -23.33 -25.82 3.74
C THR A 174 -23.19 -25.34 5.19
N PHE A 175 -22.96 -24.05 5.43
CA PHE A 175 -22.94 -23.51 6.79
C PHE A 175 -24.35 -23.21 7.26
N ALA A 176 -24.75 -23.82 8.39
CA ALA A 176 -26.00 -23.47 9.05
C ALA A 176 -25.95 -22.02 9.59
N ASN A 177 -24.89 -21.70 10.36
CA ASN A 177 -24.79 -20.50 11.19
C ASN A 177 -23.35 -19.95 11.26
N MET A 178 -23.17 -18.72 11.75
CA MET A 178 -21.85 -18.13 11.97
C MET A 178 -21.14 -18.79 13.17
N PRO A 179 -19.89 -19.32 13.02
CA PRO A 179 -19.15 -19.95 14.11
C PRO A 179 -18.54 -18.95 15.10
N MET A 180 -18.74 -19.22 16.39
CA MET A 180 -18.12 -18.50 17.51
C MET A 180 -16.83 -19.19 17.97
N ALA A 181 -16.02 -18.50 18.76
CA ALA A 181 -14.87 -19.12 19.42
C ALA A 181 -15.32 -20.20 20.43
N SER A 182 -14.55 -21.30 20.49
CA SER A 182 -14.83 -22.47 21.33
C SER A 182 -13.65 -22.75 22.26
N TYR A 183 -13.54 -21.98 23.35
CA TYR A 183 -12.54 -22.21 24.41
C TYR A 183 -13.22 -22.62 25.74
N THR A 184 -12.44 -23.22 26.64
CA THR A 184 -12.91 -23.79 27.91
C THR A 184 -13.28 -22.74 28.99
N THR A 185 -13.24 -21.44 28.66
CA THR A 185 -13.45 -20.34 29.62
C THR A 185 -14.71 -19.52 29.28
N PRO A 186 -15.56 -19.15 30.28
CA PRO A 186 -16.82 -18.44 30.02
C PRO A 186 -16.71 -17.06 29.36
N SER A 187 -15.53 -16.42 29.39
CA SER A 187 -15.27 -15.13 28.74
C SER A 187 -15.02 -15.23 27.23
N SER A 188 -14.89 -16.45 26.71
CA SER A 188 -14.48 -16.72 25.34
C SER A 188 -15.63 -16.88 24.34
N TYR A 189 -16.85 -17.17 24.82
CA TYR A 189 -18.07 -17.34 24.01
C TYR A 189 -18.54 -16.07 23.28
N TYR A 190 -17.83 -14.96 23.48
CA TYR A 190 -18.16 -13.60 23.03
C TYR A 190 -17.15 -13.09 21.99
N LEU A 191 -16.60 -14.01 21.20
CA LEU A 191 -15.55 -13.78 20.21
C LEU A 191 -15.88 -14.52 18.93
N TRP A 192 -15.52 -13.94 17.79
CA TRP A 192 -15.53 -14.68 16.53
C TRP A 192 -14.47 -15.78 16.56
N SER A 193 -14.74 -16.88 15.87
CA SER A 193 -13.74 -17.91 15.66
C SER A 193 -12.56 -17.34 14.85
N LYS A 194 -11.34 -17.36 15.42
CA LYS A 194 -10.08 -17.00 14.74
C LYS A 194 -9.93 -17.71 13.39
N GLN A 195 -10.47 -18.92 13.31
CA GLN A 195 -10.49 -19.74 12.13
C GLN A 195 -11.18 -18.97 10.95
N TYR A 196 -12.35 -18.35 11.18
CA TYR A 196 -13.16 -17.74 10.11
C TYR A 196 -12.91 -16.24 9.88
N ALA A 197 -12.54 -15.52 10.95
CA ALA A 197 -12.42 -14.06 10.96
C ALA A 197 -11.05 -13.63 11.52
N TYR A 198 -9.96 -14.28 11.09
CA TYR A 198 -8.63 -14.19 11.69
C TYR A 198 -8.12 -12.75 11.90
N ASP A 199 -8.41 -11.84 10.98
CA ASP A 199 -8.01 -10.43 11.02
C ASP A 199 -9.06 -9.49 11.65
N ASP A 200 -10.18 -10.00 12.15
CA ASP A 200 -11.24 -9.22 12.80
C ASP A 200 -10.85 -8.84 14.24
N LEU A 201 -11.08 -7.58 14.59
CA LEU A 201 -10.89 -7.02 15.93
C LEU A 201 -11.65 -7.78 17.03
N MET A 202 -12.76 -8.45 16.72
CA MET A 202 -13.56 -9.24 17.67
C MET A 202 -13.14 -10.71 17.76
N THR A 203 -11.96 -11.07 17.23
CA THR A 203 -11.24 -12.28 17.65
C THR A 203 -10.42 -12.03 18.93
N ASP A 204 -9.86 -13.09 19.50
CA ASP A 204 -9.02 -13.00 20.70
C ASP A 204 -7.75 -12.12 20.47
N ASN A 205 -7.42 -11.30 21.48
CA ASN A 205 -6.65 -10.06 21.36
C ASN A 205 -5.13 -10.22 21.61
N TYR A 206 -4.64 -11.46 21.75
CA TYR A 206 -3.23 -11.74 22.08
C TYR A 206 -2.25 -11.77 20.89
N SER A 207 -2.71 -11.45 19.67
CA SER A 207 -1.88 -11.54 18.47
C SER A 207 -1.08 -10.26 18.16
N THR A 208 0.17 -10.42 17.74
CA THR A 208 1.00 -9.38 17.11
C THR A 208 0.42 -8.83 15.79
N GLU A 209 -0.54 -9.55 15.21
CA GLU A 209 -1.30 -9.21 14.01
C GLU A 209 -1.98 -7.84 14.06
N ASN A 210 -2.24 -7.30 12.88
CA ASN A 210 -3.05 -6.10 12.70
C ASN A 210 -4.51 -6.51 12.50
N LYS A 211 -5.40 -5.98 13.35
CA LYS A 211 -6.81 -6.34 13.44
C LYS A 211 -7.70 -5.20 12.97
N PHE A 212 -8.86 -5.53 12.42
CA PHE A 212 -9.71 -4.60 11.68
C PHE A 212 -11.19 -4.73 12.06
N TRP A 213 -11.92 -3.62 11.98
CA TRP A 213 -13.36 -3.61 12.27
C TRP A 213 -14.16 -4.13 11.08
N SER A 214 -14.72 -5.33 11.15
CA SER A 214 -15.32 -6.00 9.99
C SER A 214 -16.81 -5.67 9.75
N ALA A 215 -17.34 -6.21 8.66
CA ALA A 215 -18.76 -6.23 8.38
C ALA A 215 -19.59 -7.06 9.39
N PHE A 216 -19.03 -8.10 10.02
CA PHE A 216 -19.75 -8.88 11.04
C PHE A 216 -20.03 -8.05 12.28
N ASN A 217 -19.07 -7.20 12.69
CA ASN A 217 -19.23 -6.29 13.82
C ASN A 217 -20.38 -5.29 13.57
N ASN A 218 -20.47 -4.74 12.35
CA ASN A 218 -21.61 -3.91 11.96
C ASN A 218 -22.94 -4.69 11.97
N GLN A 219 -22.95 -5.94 11.52
CA GLN A 219 -24.19 -6.69 11.37
C GLN A 219 -24.73 -7.21 12.70
N ILE A 220 -23.89 -7.68 13.63
CA ILE A 220 -24.37 -8.05 14.96
C ILE A 220 -24.98 -6.84 15.68
N LEU A 221 -24.39 -5.64 15.55
CA LEU A 221 -24.96 -4.41 16.13
C LEU A 221 -26.35 -4.09 15.56
N LYS A 222 -26.58 -4.27 14.25
CA LYS A 222 -27.90 -4.09 13.61
C LYS A 222 -28.94 -5.10 14.08
N ASP A 223 -28.51 -6.30 14.46
CA ASP A 223 -29.39 -7.39 14.90
C ASP A 223 -29.78 -7.24 16.40
N ILE A 224 -29.15 -6.33 17.17
CA ILE A 224 -29.46 -6.10 18.59
C ILE A 224 -30.81 -5.42 18.77
N LYS A 225 -31.62 -6.03 19.63
CA LYS A 225 -32.93 -5.53 20.06
C LYS A 225 -33.02 -5.45 21.58
N ASP A 226 -33.83 -4.52 22.05
CA ASP A 226 -34.16 -4.39 23.47
C ASP A 226 -35.09 -5.53 23.96
N SER A 227 -35.44 -5.49 25.26
CA SER A 227 -36.39 -6.44 25.86
C SER A 227 -37.80 -6.38 25.26
N SER A 228 -38.15 -5.27 24.61
CA SER A 228 -39.42 -5.04 23.89
C SER A 228 -39.36 -5.43 22.41
N ASN A 229 -38.25 -6.04 21.95
CA ASN A 229 -38.00 -6.46 20.57
C ASN A 229 -37.85 -5.30 19.55
N ASN A 230 -37.58 -4.07 20.01
CA ASN A 230 -37.28 -2.93 19.14
C ASN A 230 -35.78 -2.88 18.80
N PRO A 231 -35.38 -2.46 17.59
CA PRO A 231 -33.97 -2.21 17.27
C PRO A 231 -33.37 -1.18 18.22
N LEU A 232 -32.26 -1.55 18.86
CA LEU A 232 -31.58 -0.72 19.85
C LEU A 232 -30.93 0.52 19.20
N PHE A 233 -30.28 0.30 18.06
CA PHE A 233 -29.66 1.35 17.25
C PHE A 233 -30.57 1.71 16.09
N TYR A 234 -30.76 3.02 15.88
CA TYR A 234 -31.47 3.55 14.72
C TYR A 234 -30.67 3.34 13.43
N SER A 235 -29.34 3.49 13.49
CA SER A 235 -28.45 3.23 12.37
C SER A 235 -27.04 2.85 12.82
N VAL A 236 -26.41 1.96 12.05
CA VAL A 236 -24.99 1.59 12.17
C VAL A 236 -24.26 2.01 10.90
N ASN A 237 -23.16 2.77 11.02
CA ASN A 237 -22.44 3.35 9.89
C ASN A 237 -21.66 2.30 9.09
N ASP A 238 -22.19 1.92 7.92
CA ASP A 238 -21.56 0.96 7.02
C ASP A 238 -20.28 1.44 6.33
N GLN A 239 -19.94 2.74 6.38
CA GLN A 239 -18.68 3.25 5.82
C GLN A 239 -17.47 3.02 6.73
N MET A 240 -17.69 2.56 7.96
CA MET A 240 -16.64 2.30 8.95
C MET A 240 -16.12 0.85 8.93
N LYS A 241 -16.85 -0.07 8.28
CA LYS A 241 -16.40 -1.46 8.14
C LYS A 241 -15.25 -1.58 7.14
N GLN A 242 -14.34 -2.49 7.46
CA GLN A 242 -13.19 -2.85 6.64
C GLN A 242 -13.42 -4.27 6.09
N GLN A 243 -12.77 -4.57 4.97
CA GLN A 243 -12.86 -5.87 4.34
C GLN A 243 -12.10 -6.91 5.18
N ILE A 244 -12.68 -8.09 5.35
CA ILE A 244 -12.01 -9.27 5.93
C ILE A 244 -11.06 -9.80 4.85
N ILE A 245 -9.77 -9.76 5.13
CA ILE A 245 -8.70 -10.14 4.20
C ILE A 245 -8.41 -11.64 4.30
N THR A 246 -8.87 -12.31 5.36
CA THR A 246 -8.83 -13.77 5.48
C THR A 246 -10.18 -14.45 5.19
N PRO A 247 -10.76 -14.37 3.97
CA PRO A 247 -11.89 -15.20 3.62
C PRO A 247 -11.39 -16.60 3.27
N LEU A 248 -11.58 -17.56 4.19
CA LEU A 248 -12.05 -18.93 3.87
C LEU A 248 -11.84 -19.87 5.05
N LEU A 249 -12.93 -20.53 5.43
CA LEU A 249 -12.86 -21.93 5.81
C LEU A 249 -14.01 -22.69 5.20
N GLY A 250 -13.69 -23.76 4.48
CA GLY A 250 -14.20 -25.06 4.90
C GLY A 250 -13.01 -25.86 5.43
N SER A 251 -13.28 -26.99 6.08
CA SER A 251 -12.29 -28.01 6.45
C SER A 251 -11.30 -28.35 5.32
N ASP A 252 -11.76 -28.27 4.08
CA ASP A 252 -11.08 -28.85 2.92
C ASP A 252 -10.07 -27.88 2.28
N ASN A 253 -10.15 -26.57 2.55
CA ASN A 253 -9.35 -25.56 1.86
C ASN A 253 -8.02 -25.21 2.53
N CYS A 254 -7.86 -25.43 3.84
CA CYS A 254 -6.60 -25.09 4.54
C CYS A 254 -5.53 -26.19 4.47
N GLN A 255 -5.76 -27.23 3.66
CA GLN A 255 -4.81 -28.30 3.34
C GLN A 255 -3.93 -27.98 2.11
N GLN A 256 -4.20 -26.86 1.41
CA GLN A 256 -3.43 -26.40 0.25
C GLN A 256 -2.76 -25.06 0.55
N SER A 257 -1.49 -24.92 0.21
CA SER A 257 -0.75 -23.66 0.37
C SER A 257 -1.18 -22.61 -0.66
N ASN A 258 -1.43 -21.39 -0.20
CA ASN A 258 -1.73 -20.23 -1.04
C ASN A 258 -1.22 -18.93 -0.36
N GLU A 259 -1.83 -17.78 -0.62
CA GLU A 259 -1.43 -16.49 0.00
C GLU A 259 -1.84 -16.37 1.48
N LEU A 260 -2.75 -17.22 1.93
CA LEU A 260 -3.38 -17.20 3.26
C LEU A 260 -2.91 -18.37 4.12
N PHE A 261 -2.93 -19.56 3.54
CA PHE A 261 -2.58 -20.82 4.17
C PHE A 261 -1.23 -21.32 3.69
N CYS A 262 -0.55 -22.03 4.57
CA CYS A 262 0.75 -22.64 4.31
C CYS A 262 0.76 -24.08 4.82
N THR A 263 1.67 -24.92 4.35
CA THR A 263 1.77 -26.32 4.79
C THR A 263 2.87 -26.50 5.82
N SER A 264 2.82 -27.57 6.62
CA SER A 264 3.88 -27.92 7.59
C SER A 264 5.26 -28.15 6.93
N SER A 265 5.30 -28.41 5.63
CA SER A 265 6.51 -28.48 4.80
C SER A 265 7.10 -27.11 4.41
N GLN A 266 6.37 -26.01 4.62
CA GLN A 266 6.77 -24.64 4.25
C GLN A 266 7.21 -23.85 5.50
N GLN A 267 8.47 -24.02 5.92
CA GLN A 267 9.06 -23.21 6.99
C GLN A 267 9.58 -21.83 6.53
N ASN A 268 9.28 -21.43 5.28
CA ASN A 268 9.77 -20.18 4.70
C ASN A 268 9.05 -18.95 5.27
N LEU A 269 9.80 -17.86 5.39
CA LEU A 269 9.23 -16.54 5.69
C LEU A 269 8.41 -16.02 4.50
N SER A 270 7.29 -15.35 4.80
CA SER A 270 6.38 -14.74 3.84
C SER A 270 5.69 -13.53 4.48
N CYS A 271 4.72 -12.91 3.82
CA CYS A 271 3.87 -11.89 4.41
C CYS A 271 2.62 -12.49 5.09
N ASN A 272 2.08 -11.82 6.12
CA ASN A 272 0.71 -12.12 6.56
C ASN A 272 -0.31 -11.77 5.46
N ALA A 273 -1.51 -12.33 5.55
CA ALA A 273 -2.58 -12.12 4.55
C ALA A 273 -2.90 -10.64 4.29
N SER A 274 -2.77 -9.79 5.31
CA SER A 274 -2.99 -8.35 5.23
C SER A 274 -1.85 -7.57 4.56
N LEU A 275 -0.73 -8.22 4.23
CA LEU A 275 0.54 -7.62 3.80
C LEU A 275 1.04 -6.51 4.73
N THR A 276 0.74 -6.59 6.03
CA THR A 276 1.16 -5.60 7.04
C THR A 276 2.32 -6.07 7.91
N ALA A 277 2.75 -7.32 7.77
CA ALA A 277 3.85 -7.88 8.53
C ALA A 277 4.60 -9.00 7.80
N LYS A 278 5.89 -9.13 8.11
CA LYS A 278 6.71 -10.33 7.88
C LYS A 278 6.25 -11.43 8.83
N SER A 279 6.18 -12.65 8.32
CA SER A 279 5.49 -13.76 8.96
C SER A 279 6.15 -15.11 8.69
N SER A 280 5.82 -16.08 9.55
CA SER A 280 6.22 -17.49 9.43
C SER A 280 4.99 -18.40 9.46
N CYS A 281 5.08 -19.59 8.87
CA CYS A 281 3.96 -20.53 8.85
C CYS A 281 3.69 -21.14 10.23
N GLN A 282 2.54 -20.84 10.85
CA GLN A 282 2.18 -21.29 12.19
C GLN A 282 0.68 -21.63 12.32
N SER A 283 0.36 -22.57 13.20
CA SER A 283 -1.01 -23.04 13.46
C SER A 283 -1.87 -21.96 14.14
N ILE A 284 -3.10 -21.73 13.67
CA ILE A 284 -4.02 -20.71 14.23
C ILE A 284 -4.34 -20.99 15.72
N ASP A 285 -4.44 -22.27 16.09
CA ASP A 285 -4.68 -22.75 17.47
C ASP A 285 -3.82 -23.99 17.77
N GLN A 286 -3.67 -24.35 19.04
CA GLN A 286 -2.82 -25.47 19.51
C GLN A 286 -3.44 -26.87 19.31
N THR A 287 -4.47 -27.02 18.47
CA THR A 287 -5.16 -28.30 18.25
C THR A 287 -4.63 -29.03 17.01
N SER A 288 -4.66 -30.36 17.03
CA SER A 288 -4.07 -31.24 16.01
C SER A 288 -4.71 -31.15 14.61
N ASN A 289 -5.89 -30.52 14.49
CA ASN A 289 -6.60 -30.29 13.23
C ASN A 289 -6.71 -28.78 12.87
N SER A 290 -5.91 -27.91 13.48
CA SER A 290 -5.96 -26.48 13.20
C SER A 290 -5.26 -26.12 11.89
N CYS A 291 -5.75 -25.08 11.22
CA CYS A 291 -5.21 -24.58 9.96
C CYS A 291 -3.90 -23.81 10.21
N MET A 292 -2.96 -23.90 9.26
CA MET A 292 -1.67 -23.20 9.30
C MET A 292 -1.73 -21.93 8.45
N VAL A 293 -1.30 -20.79 9.01
CA VAL A 293 -1.30 -19.47 8.34
C VAL A 293 0.01 -18.71 8.60
N TYR A 294 0.25 -17.65 7.82
CA TYR A 294 1.43 -16.80 7.98
C TYR A 294 1.27 -15.79 9.15
N GLN A 295 1.74 -16.18 10.33
CA GLN A 295 1.68 -15.36 11.56
C GLN A 295 2.92 -14.49 11.74
N THR A 296 2.70 -13.26 12.17
CA THR A 296 3.67 -12.18 12.33
C THR A 296 4.80 -12.57 13.28
N ILE A 297 6.03 -12.55 12.78
CA ILE A 297 7.22 -12.81 13.60
C ILE A 297 7.54 -11.64 14.54
N THR A 298 8.32 -11.89 15.58
CA THR A 298 8.91 -10.84 16.43
C THR A 298 9.66 -9.82 15.57
N GLN A 299 9.42 -8.51 15.80
CA GLN A 299 9.94 -7.41 14.95
C GLN A 299 9.56 -7.52 13.46
N GLY A 300 8.50 -8.26 13.12
CA GLY A 300 8.02 -8.43 11.74
C GLY A 300 6.97 -7.40 11.29
N ASN A 301 6.37 -6.63 12.20
CA ASN A 301 5.23 -5.78 11.87
C ASN A 301 5.66 -4.52 11.11
N CYS A 302 5.43 -4.48 9.79
CA CYS A 302 5.81 -3.39 8.91
C CYS A 302 5.17 -2.04 9.31
N LEU A 303 4.10 -2.06 10.10
CA LEU A 303 3.43 -0.86 10.57
C LEU A 303 4.12 -0.20 11.78
N ASP A 304 5.02 -0.88 12.51
CA ASP A 304 5.60 -0.30 13.74
C ASP A 304 6.84 0.59 13.46
N PRO A 305 6.72 1.92 13.54
CA PRO A 305 7.82 2.83 13.22
C PRO A 305 8.98 2.76 14.23
N GLN A 306 8.83 2.07 15.37
CA GLN A 306 9.93 1.86 16.31
C GLN A 306 11.05 1.00 15.72
N LEU A 307 10.72 0.06 14.84
CA LEU A 307 11.69 -0.85 14.22
C LEU A 307 12.71 -0.11 13.32
N ASN A 308 12.39 1.10 12.86
CA ASN A 308 13.35 1.99 12.21
C ASN A 308 14.48 2.46 13.14
N LYS A 309 14.24 2.55 14.45
CA LYS A 309 15.26 2.99 15.44
C LYS A 309 16.26 1.88 15.73
N ASP A 310 15.79 0.65 15.81
CA ASP A 310 16.63 -0.55 15.87
C ASP A 310 17.46 -0.65 14.58
N LEU A 311 16.83 -0.37 13.42
CA LEU A 311 17.54 -0.20 12.15
C LEU A 311 18.59 0.90 12.20
N ALA A 312 18.36 2.06 12.82
CA ALA A 312 19.33 3.16 12.83
C ALA A 312 20.68 2.79 13.51
N GLY A 313 20.68 1.86 14.48
CA GLY A 313 21.92 1.26 15.00
C GLY A 313 22.56 0.27 14.02
N LEU A 314 21.74 -0.45 13.27
CA LEU A 314 22.10 -1.49 12.30
C LEU A 314 22.39 -0.96 10.87
N ILE A 315 22.08 0.29 10.52
CA ILE A 315 22.37 0.87 9.18
C ILE A 315 23.89 0.94 8.92
N SER A 316 24.71 0.88 9.98
CA SER A 316 26.16 0.69 9.87
C SER A 316 26.61 -0.74 9.51
N THR A 317 25.71 -1.74 9.52
CA THR A 317 26.07 -3.18 9.46
C THR A 317 25.12 -4.11 8.70
N SER A 318 23.86 -3.75 8.40
CA SER A 318 22.84 -4.70 7.90
C SER A 318 22.45 -4.57 6.42
N GLY A 319 22.47 -3.36 5.84
CA GLY A 319 22.22 -3.16 4.41
C GLY A 319 20.85 -3.63 3.89
N THR A 320 19.80 -3.66 4.72
CA THR A 320 18.53 -4.35 4.39
C THR A 320 17.46 -3.51 3.70
N TYR A 321 17.64 -2.20 3.56
CA TYR A 321 16.71 -1.26 2.88
C TYR A 321 15.24 -1.35 3.33
N GLU A 322 14.98 -1.75 4.58
CA GLU A 322 13.61 -1.86 5.10
C GLU A 322 13.07 -0.53 5.61
N TYR A 323 11.75 -0.35 5.51
CA TYR A 323 11.02 0.78 6.06
C TYR A 323 9.80 0.33 6.85
N TYR A 324 9.63 0.87 8.06
CA TYR A 324 8.50 0.58 8.93
C TYR A 324 7.66 1.84 9.19
N GLY A 325 6.33 1.77 9.03
CA GLY A 325 5.45 2.94 9.14
C GLY A 325 4.03 2.70 8.65
N TYR A 326 3.15 3.69 8.81
CA TYR A 326 1.72 3.59 8.45
C TYR A 326 1.50 3.36 6.94
N ASP A 327 2.42 3.90 6.13
CA ASP A 327 2.53 3.79 4.69
C ASP A 327 3.52 2.69 4.24
N SER A 328 3.79 1.72 5.12
CA SER A 328 4.58 0.51 4.82
C SER A 328 3.69 -0.72 4.55
N ARG A 329 4.17 -1.62 3.70
CA ARG A 329 3.62 -2.96 3.46
C ARG A 329 4.74 -3.99 3.34
N CYS A 330 4.38 -5.23 3.59
CA CYS A 330 5.22 -6.39 3.39
C CYS A 330 5.21 -6.80 1.91
N PHE A 331 6.39 -7.09 1.37
CA PHE A 331 6.59 -7.62 0.03
C PHE A 331 7.54 -8.82 0.06
N LEU A 332 7.31 -9.80 -0.82
CA LEU A 332 8.32 -10.82 -1.12
C LEU A 332 9.44 -10.14 -1.89
N SER A 333 10.58 -9.95 -1.23
CA SER A 333 11.74 -9.23 -1.75
C SER A 333 13.00 -9.72 -1.06
N ASP A 334 14.03 -9.95 -1.87
CA ASP A 334 15.34 -10.38 -1.38
C ASP A 334 16.42 -9.29 -1.52
N ILE A 335 16.04 -8.10 -2.02
CA ILE A 335 16.89 -6.93 -2.30
C ILE A 335 17.68 -6.50 -1.05
N GLN A 336 19.02 -6.47 -1.17
CA GLN A 336 19.93 -6.02 -0.13
C GLN A 336 21.06 -5.17 -0.69
N ASP A 337 21.84 -4.54 0.20
CA ASP A 337 23.05 -3.83 -0.17
C ASP A 337 24.11 -4.78 -0.76
N ILE A 338 24.80 -4.30 -1.78
CA ILE A 338 25.87 -5.06 -2.46
C ILE A 338 27.11 -5.31 -1.57
N SER A 339 27.17 -4.70 -0.38
CA SER A 339 28.17 -4.93 0.67
C SER A 339 27.68 -5.85 1.82
N ALA A 340 26.39 -6.20 1.86
CA ALA A 340 25.82 -7.01 2.94
C ALA A 340 26.28 -8.48 2.87
N THR A 341 26.87 -8.97 3.96
CA THR A 341 27.32 -10.37 4.14
C THR A 341 26.25 -11.27 4.77
N VAL A 342 25.03 -10.76 4.94
CA VAL A 342 23.95 -11.38 5.74
C VAL A 342 23.10 -12.36 4.92
N TYR A 343 22.51 -13.34 5.61
CA TYR A 343 21.57 -14.29 5.04
C TYR A 343 20.36 -13.59 4.38
N ILE A 344 20.08 -13.97 3.14
CA ILE A 344 19.02 -13.40 2.30
C ILE A 344 17.64 -13.82 2.85
N GLN A 345 16.96 -12.93 3.56
CA GLN A 345 15.52 -13.12 3.86
C GLN A 345 14.68 -12.75 2.63
N PRO A 346 13.70 -13.60 2.23
CA PRO A 346 12.90 -13.40 1.02
C PRO A 346 11.70 -12.46 1.22
N VAL A 347 11.65 -11.72 2.33
CA VAL A 347 10.51 -10.88 2.70
C VAL A 347 10.97 -9.61 3.43
N ARG A 348 10.45 -8.45 3.02
CA ARG A 348 10.87 -7.13 3.52
C ARG A 348 9.69 -6.16 3.65
N CYS A 349 9.83 -5.19 4.54
CA CYS A 349 8.88 -4.08 4.68
C CYS A 349 9.35 -2.87 3.85
N TYR A 350 8.48 -2.33 2.99
CA TYR A 350 8.77 -1.13 2.21
C TYR A 350 7.63 -0.12 2.29
N LYS A 351 7.99 1.17 2.21
CA LYS A 351 7.06 2.25 1.93
C LYS A 351 6.44 2.04 0.55
N TYR A 352 5.16 2.35 0.40
CA TYR A 352 4.48 2.28 -0.89
C TYR A 352 3.54 3.47 -1.13
N SER A 353 3.11 3.64 -2.38
CA SER A 353 1.95 4.46 -2.75
C SER A 353 1.17 3.80 -3.90
N CYS A 354 -0.03 4.30 -4.16
CA CYS A 354 -0.85 3.93 -5.30
C CYS A 354 -1.35 5.18 -6.04
N ASP A 355 -1.52 5.09 -7.35
CA ASP A 355 -2.26 6.08 -8.13
C ASP A 355 -3.74 5.68 -8.35
N ASP A 356 -4.51 6.58 -8.97
CA ASP A 356 -5.93 6.36 -9.30
C ASP A 356 -6.15 5.22 -10.32
N SER A 357 -5.10 4.81 -11.04
CA SER A 357 -5.13 3.67 -11.97
C SER A 357 -4.81 2.32 -11.30
N ASN A 358 -4.54 2.32 -9.99
CA ASN A 358 -4.04 1.18 -9.23
C ASN A 358 -2.67 0.67 -9.74
N ASN A 359 -1.77 1.56 -10.17
CA ASN A 359 -0.35 1.23 -10.22
C ASN A 359 0.23 1.36 -8.80
N VAL A 360 1.10 0.43 -8.41
CA VAL A 360 1.73 0.42 -7.08
C VAL A 360 3.19 0.86 -7.22
N TYR A 361 3.59 1.84 -6.42
CA TYR A 361 4.97 2.33 -6.36
C TYR A 361 5.59 1.91 -5.03
N ILE A 362 6.74 1.23 -5.07
CA ILE A 362 7.45 0.71 -3.90
C ILE A 362 8.78 1.44 -3.78
N TYR A 363 9.06 2.04 -2.63
CA TYR A 363 10.23 2.91 -2.43
C TYR A 363 11.36 2.16 -1.69
N LEU A 364 12.51 1.99 -2.35
CA LEU A 364 13.64 1.16 -1.86
C LEU A 364 14.70 1.95 -1.09
N ASP A 365 14.89 3.25 -1.34
CA ASP A 365 15.77 4.12 -0.54
C ASP A 365 15.08 5.43 -0.18
N GLN A 366 15.39 5.94 1.01
CA GLN A 366 14.88 7.20 1.56
C GLN A 366 16.01 8.14 2.00
N SER A 367 17.27 7.83 1.64
CA SER A 367 18.42 8.67 1.95
C SER A 367 18.33 10.04 1.25
N THR A 368 18.40 11.12 2.04
CA THR A 368 18.31 12.50 1.57
C THR A 368 19.68 13.19 1.61
N ASN A 369 20.61 12.70 0.79
CA ASN A 369 21.90 13.37 0.58
C ASN A 369 21.72 14.66 -0.25
N GLY A 370 21.37 15.76 0.43
CA GLY A 370 21.53 17.13 -0.08
C GLY A 370 20.69 17.51 -1.31
N ASN A 371 19.49 18.03 -1.09
CA ASN A 371 18.68 18.78 -2.05
C ASN A 371 18.10 18.07 -3.30
N GLN A 372 18.33 16.78 -3.55
CA GLN A 372 17.42 15.96 -4.35
C GLN A 372 17.20 14.58 -3.72
N PRO A 373 15.95 14.06 -3.68
CA PRO A 373 15.70 12.70 -3.20
C PRO A 373 16.10 11.69 -4.29
N ASN A 374 17.21 10.99 -4.11
CA ASN A 374 17.58 9.88 -4.99
C ASN A 374 16.84 8.61 -4.56
N ILE A 375 15.52 8.62 -4.73
CA ILE A 375 14.62 7.56 -4.30
C ILE A 375 14.51 6.52 -5.44
N ASP A 376 15.05 5.34 -5.19
CA ASP A 376 14.84 4.17 -6.05
C ASP A 376 13.38 3.67 -5.93
N ILE A 377 12.64 3.62 -7.05
CA ILE A 377 11.22 3.27 -7.09
C ILE A 377 10.98 2.07 -8.00
N VAL A 378 10.32 1.04 -7.47
CA VAL A 378 9.76 -0.08 -8.23
C VAL A 378 8.34 0.28 -8.62
N THR A 379 8.04 0.32 -9.92
CA THR A 379 6.69 0.58 -10.41
C THR A 379 6.04 -0.74 -10.85
N CYS A 380 5.05 -1.19 -10.08
CA CYS A 380 4.23 -2.35 -10.38
C CYS A 380 2.94 -1.87 -11.06
N THR A 381 2.96 -1.78 -12.39
CA THR A 381 1.75 -1.45 -13.17
C THR A 381 0.70 -2.56 -13.09
N VAL A 382 -0.53 -2.29 -13.51
CA VAL A 382 -1.60 -3.31 -13.58
C VAL A 382 -1.21 -4.52 -14.47
N GLN A 383 -0.35 -4.31 -15.48
CA GLN A 383 0.15 -5.39 -16.35
C GLN A 383 1.23 -6.26 -15.67
N MET A 384 1.82 -5.80 -14.58
CA MET A 384 2.94 -6.43 -13.87
C MET A 384 2.48 -7.20 -12.61
N GLN A 385 1.18 -7.43 -12.46
CA GLN A 385 0.60 -8.12 -11.29
C GLN A 385 1.21 -9.52 -11.08
N GLY A 386 1.69 -9.77 -9.86
CA GLY A 386 2.34 -11.03 -9.48
C GLY A 386 3.70 -11.30 -10.14
N SER A 387 4.20 -10.41 -10.98
CA SER A 387 5.52 -10.56 -11.61
C SER A 387 6.66 -10.30 -10.63
N GLN A 388 7.79 -10.98 -10.84
CA GLN A 388 9.05 -10.68 -10.17
C GLN A 388 9.81 -9.61 -10.96
N GLN A 389 10.22 -8.56 -10.26
CA GLN A 389 11.01 -7.46 -10.79
C GLN A 389 12.43 -7.59 -10.25
N LEU A 390 13.37 -7.98 -11.13
CA LEU A 390 14.77 -8.20 -10.78
C LEU A 390 15.52 -6.87 -10.68
N PHE A 391 16.21 -6.65 -9.55
CA PHE A 391 16.99 -5.43 -9.31
C PHE A 391 18.46 -5.77 -9.08
N SER A 392 19.30 -5.50 -10.09
CA SER A 392 20.76 -5.55 -9.96
C SER A 392 21.33 -4.25 -10.51
N ASN A 393 21.96 -3.46 -9.66
CA ASN A 393 22.64 -2.23 -10.04
C ASN A 393 23.87 -2.00 -9.13
N GLN A 394 24.46 -0.80 -9.14
CA GLN A 394 25.68 -0.52 -8.38
C GLN A 394 25.52 -0.54 -6.84
N LYS A 395 24.27 -0.49 -6.36
CA LYS A 395 23.86 -0.28 -4.97
C LYS A 395 23.18 -1.53 -4.39
N TYR A 396 22.40 -2.23 -5.20
CA TYR A 396 21.59 -3.37 -4.79
C TYR A 396 22.07 -4.71 -5.38
N TYR A 397 22.07 -5.74 -4.55
CA TYR A 397 22.11 -7.14 -4.95
C TYR A 397 20.77 -7.83 -4.63
N SER A 398 20.37 -8.75 -5.52
CA SER A 398 19.12 -9.51 -5.43
C SER A 398 19.26 -10.75 -6.31
N LYS A 399 18.76 -11.90 -5.83
CA LYS A 399 18.71 -13.18 -6.56
C LYS A 399 17.35 -13.39 -7.23
N THR A 400 16.25 -12.97 -6.61
CA THR A 400 14.87 -13.20 -7.09
C THR A 400 14.05 -11.94 -7.33
N GLY A 401 14.57 -10.76 -6.96
CA GLY A 401 13.89 -9.48 -7.11
C GLY A 401 12.88 -9.20 -5.99
N ILE A 402 12.00 -8.26 -6.30
CA ILE A 402 10.78 -7.97 -5.53
C ILE A 402 9.56 -8.41 -6.34
N THR A 403 8.58 -9.04 -5.68
CA THR A 403 7.36 -9.51 -6.32
C THR A 403 6.27 -8.44 -6.23
N CYS A 404 5.73 -8.02 -7.36
CA CYS A 404 4.59 -7.11 -7.43
C CYS A 404 3.32 -7.78 -6.85
N PRO A 405 2.38 -7.02 -6.25
CA PRO A 405 1.12 -7.57 -5.76
C PRO A 405 0.35 -8.35 -6.84
N LYS A 406 -0.26 -9.48 -6.49
CA LYS A 406 -1.02 -10.30 -7.47
C LYS A 406 -2.33 -9.65 -7.93
N ASN A 407 -2.83 -8.66 -7.19
CA ASN A 407 -3.99 -7.85 -7.58
C ASN A 407 -3.82 -6.43 -7.00
N ASN A 408 -3.44 -5.48 -7.85
CA ASN A 408 -3.17 -4.11 -7.40
C ASN A 408 -4.44 -3.39 -6.91
N ALA A 409 -5.61 -3.65 -7.51
CA ALA A 409 -6.85 -3.01 -7.10
C ALA A 409 -7.24 -3.43 -5.68
N ASN A 410 -7.12 -4.72 -5.36
CA ASN A 410 -7.30 -5.22 -3.99
C ASN A 410 -6.23 -4.66 -3.02
N PHE A 411 -4.97 -4.59 -3.46
CA PHE A 411 -3.87 -4.01 -2.68
C PHE A 411 -4.08 -2.53 -2.33
N CYS A 412 -4.48 -1.70 -3.31
CA CYS A 412 -4.67 -0.26 -3.15
C CYS A 412 -6.00 0.13 -2.51
N GLN A 413 -7.08 -0.63 -2.76
CA GLN A 413 -8.45 -0.25 -2.39
C GLN A 413 -9.11 -1.21 -1.39
N GLY A 414 -8.86 -2.52 -1.49
CA GLY A 414 -9.46 -3.55 -0.63
C GLY A 414 -8.77 -3.70 0.74
N MET A 415 -7.49 -3.34 0.84
CA MET A 415 -6.74 -3.43 2.11
C MET A 415 -7.06 -2.27 3.09
N PRO A 416 -7.14 -2.55 4.40
CA PRO A 416 -7.29 -1.55 5.46
C PRO A 416 -6.33 -0.37 5.37
N LYS A 417 -6.90 0.79 5.08
CA LYS A 417 -6.17 2.07 5.01
C LYS A 417 -5.75 2.50 6.40
N GLN A 418 -4.43 2.58 6.60
CA GLN A 418 -3.85 3.16 7.83
C GLN A 418 -3.87 4.68 7.72
N CYS A 419 -4.12 5.35 8.83
CA CYS A 419 -4.07 6.80 8.88
C CYS A 419 -2.64 7.28 9.13
N LYS A 420 -2.31 8.43 8.54
CA LYS A 420 -1.03 9.12 8.74
C LYS A 420 -0.70 9.26 10.22
N ASN A 421 0.52 8.89 10.58
CA ASN A 421 1.07 8.93 11.94
C ASN A 421 0.18 8.29 13.03
N TYR A 422 -0.74 7.39 12.67
CA TYR A 422 -1.77 6.82 13.55
C TYR A 422 -2.57 7.87 14.33
N CYS A 423 -2.93 8.96 13.65
CA CYS A 423 -3.67 10.09 14.25
C CYS A 423 -2.94 10.70 15.46
N SER A 424 -1.59 10.67 15.45
CA SER A 424 -0.69 11.33 16.41
C SER A 424 -0.96 11.05 17.89
N SER A 425 -1.53 9.88 18.23
CA SER A 425 -2.02 9.56 19.58
C SER A 425 -3.14 10.49 20.11
N LYS A 426 -3.89 11.12 19.19
CA LYS A 426 -4.90 12.16 19.45
C LYS A 426 -6.17 11.97 18.62
N GLY A 427 -6.50 10.73 18.29
CA GLY A 427 -7.70 10.38 17.54
C GLY A 427 -7.76 8.91 17.17
N VAL A 428 -8.81 8.56 16.44
CA VAL A 428 -9.04 7.22 15.88
C VAL A 428 -9.05 7.25 14.35
N CYS A 429 -8.51 6.19 13.74
CA CYS A 429 -8.50 6.04 12.30
C CYS A 429 -9.80 5.42 11.78
N VAL A 430 -10.50 6.12 10.89
CA VAL A 430 -11.74 5.65 10.26
C VAL A 430 -11.57 5.70 8.74
N ASN A 431 -11.43 4.51 8.12
CA ASN A 431 -11.25 4.33 6.68
C ASN A 431 -10.17 5.26 6.07
N GLY A 432 -8.98 5.26 6.67
CA GLY A 432 -7.84 6.09 6.24
C GLY A 432 -7.92 7.58 6.58
N LYS A 433 -9.00 8.06 7.23
CA LYS A 433 -9.11 9.43 7.73
C LYS A 433 -9.10 9.48 9.26
N CYS A 434 -8.36 10.41 9.84
CA CYS A 434 -8.36 10.59 11.28
C CYS A 434 -9.62 11.32 11.79
N LYS A 435 -10.14 10.87 12.93
CA LYS A 435 -11.16 11.54 13.73
C LYS A 435 -10.52 11.94 15.05
N CYS A 436 -10.26 13.23 15.21
CA CYS A 436 -9.45 13.75 16.30
C CYS A 436 -10.23 13.95 17.60
N VAL A 437 -9.54 13.80 18.74
CA VAL A 437 -10.07 14.17 20.05
C VAL A 437 -10.23 15.70 20.15
N GLN A 438 -11.08 16.15 21.07
CA GLN A 438 -11.44 17.56 21.21
C GLN A 438 -10.19 18.47 21.30
N ASN A 439 -10.23 19.59 20.55
CA ASN A 439 -9.14 20.56 20.38
C ASN A 439 -7.93 20.09 19.55
N TYR A 440 -7.91 18.87 19.00
CA TYR A 440 -6.91 18.42 18.04
C TYR A 440 -7.48 18.36 16.63
N TYR A 441 -6.66 18.68 15.63
CA TYR A 441 -7.08 18.88 14.24
C TYR A 441 -6.01 18.45 13.23
N GLY A 442 -6.42 18.41 11.97
CA GLY A 442 -5.60 18.07 10.81
C GLY A 442 -5.62 16.58 10.44
N ASP A 443 -5.08 16.26 9.26
CA ASP A 443 -5.11 14.92 8.64
C ASP A 443 -4.62 13.78 9.57
N ASP A 444 -3.70 14.10 10.49
CA ASP A 444 -3.12 13.19 11.48
C ASP A 444 -3.31 13.64 12.93
N CYS A 445 -4.21 14.57 13.22
CA CYS A 445 -4.50 15.10 14.56
C CYS A 445 -3.29 15.68 15.33
N SER A 446 -2.20 16.04 14.65
CA SER A 446 -1.02 16.66 15.31
C SER A 446 -1.24 18.10 15.77
N CYS A 447 -2.26 18.80 15.26
CA CYS A 447 -2.48 20.22 15.51
C CYS A 447 -3.39 20.47 16.73
N PHE A 448 -2.81 20.83 17.88
CA PHE A 448 -3.57 21.22 19.08
C PHE A 448 -3.91 22.72 19.09
N GLN A 449 -5.20 23.08 19.07
CA GLN A 449 -5.67 24.48 19.00
C GLN A 449 -5.10 25.29 17.82
N LEU A 450 -4.66 24.61 16.76
CA LEU A 450 -4.03 25.17 15.58
C LEU A 450 -4.78 24.69 14.34
N SER A 451 -4.85 25.54 13.32
CA SER A 451 -5.43 25.16 12.03
C SER A 451 -4.43 24.39 11.18
N GLN A 452 -4.89 23.58 10.23
CA GLN A 452 -4.01 22.87 9.31
C GLN A 452 -4.00 23.50 7.91
N GLU A 453 -2.83 23.86 7.39
CA GLU A 453 -2.62 24.39 6.04
C GLU A 453 -1.57 23.54 5.30
N ASN A 454 -1.91 23.00 4.13
CA ASN A 454 -1.01 22.16 3.30
C ASN A 454 -0.30 21.05 4.09
N GLY A 455 -1.03 20.39 5.00
CA GLY A 455 -0.48 19.32 5.84
C GLY A 455 0.27 19.77 7.10
N LYS A 456 0.42 21.09 7.37
CA LYS A 456 1.17 21.66 8.50
C LYS A 456 0.28 22.44 9.45
N CYS A 457 0.60 22.43 10.75
CA CYS A 457 -0.12 23.23 11.75
C CYS A 457 0.29 24.71 11.70
N VAL A 458 -0.70 25.60 11.68
CA VAL A 458 -0.55 27.06 11.65
C VAL A 458 -1.46 27.71 12.70
N GLN A 459 -1.01 28.80 13.34
CA GLN A 459 -1.83 29.50 14.35
C GLN A 459 -3.06 30.19 13.75
N SER A 460 -2.97 30.57 12.48
CA SER A 460 -4.05 31.10 11.67
C SER A 460 -3.77 30.76 10.21
N CYS A 461 -4.81 30.65 9.39
CA CYS A 461 -4.64 30.40 7.96
C CYS A 461 -3.91 31.57 7.29
N SER A 462 -3.04 31.26 6.33
CA SER A 462 -2.36 32.26 5.51
C SER A 462 -3.36 33.16 4.80
N LYS A 463 -2.95 34.38 4.43
CA LYS A 463 -3.81 35.42 3.80
C LYS A 463 -4.59 35.00 2.53
N LYS A 464 -4.32 33.81 1.96
CA LYS A 464 -5.02 33.22 0.80
C LYS A 464 -5.95 32.07 1.16
N MET A 465 -6.16 31.78 2.44
CA MET A 465 -6.93 30.63 2.95
C MET A 465 -7.78 31.04 4.16
N LYS A 466 -8.87 30.32 4.42
CA LYS A 466 -9.74 30.53 5.60
C LYS A 466 -10.03 29.20 6.30
N GLN A 467 -10.40 29.24 7.56
CA GLN A 467 -10.89 28.03 8.26
C GLN A 467 -12.18 27.53 7.58
N ALA A 468 -12.36 26.21 7.54
CA ALA A 468 -13.59 25.58 7.08
C ALA A 468 -14.75 25.88 8.04
N ASN A 469 -15.93 26.13 7.49
CA ASN A 469 -17.13 26.48 8.28
C ASN A 469 -17.80 25.26 8.95
N ASP A 470 -17.33 24.04 8.68
CA ASP A 470 -17.89 22.78 9.20
C ASP A 470 -17.39 22.41 10.62
N GLY A 471 -16.69 23.33 11.28
CA GLY A 471 -16.09 23.12 12.60
C GLY A 471 -14.73 22.40 12.58
N SER A 472 -14.25 21.96 11.41
CA SER A 472 -12.87 21.51 11.27
C SER A 472 -11.94 22.74 11.19
N GLN A 473 -10.89 22.79 12.04
CA GLN A 473 -9.84 23.82 11.91
C GLN A 473 -8.89 23.47 10.75
N ILE A 474 -9.44 23.33 9.55
CA ILE A 474 -8.69 23.07 8.32
C ILE A 474 -8.72 24.36 7.51
N CYS A 475 -7.57 24.82 7.06
CA CYS A 475 -7.46 25.94 6.15
C CYS A 475 -7.84 25.48 4.74
N VAL A 476 -8.99 25.91 4.26
CA VAL A 476 -9.45 25.74 2.88
C VAL A 476 -9.00 26.94 2.04
N PRO A 477 -8.76 26.76 0.73
CA PRO A 477 -8.44 27.87 -0.16
C PRO A 477 -9.50 28.98 -0.08
N LEU A 478 -9.08 30.24 -0.13
CA LEU A 478 -10.00 31.30 -0.55
C LEU A 478 -10.29 31.05 -2.03
N CYS A 479 -11.46 30.46 -2.29
CA CYS A 479 -12.03 30.44 -3.62
C CYS A 479 -12.14 31.89 -4.15
N GLN A 480 -11.98 32.06 -5.46
CA GLN A 480 -12.05 33.38 -6.08
C GLN A 480 -13.44 34.01 -5.86
N ASP A 481 -13.54 35.33 -5.90
CA ASP A 481 -14.82 36.05 -5.90
C ASP A 481 -15.80 35.39 -6.90
N GLY A 482 -17.02 35.13 -6.46
CA GLY A 482 -18.02 34.35 -7.21
C GLY A 482 -17.91 32.83 -7.07
N GLN A 483 -17.14 32.30 -6.10
CA GLN A 483 -17.07 30.86 -5.80
C GLN A 483 -17.13 30.55 -4.28
N PHE A 484 -17.63 29.36 -3.95
CA PHE A 484 -17.61 28.78 -2.59
C PHE A 484 -16.90 27.42 -2.59
N PHE A 485 -16.23 27.08 -1.49
CA PHE A 485 -15.57 25.78 -1.33
C PHE A 485 -16.60 24.72 -0.93
N GLN A 486 -16.73 23.64 -1.70
CA GLN A 486 -17.63 22.55 -1.39
C GLN A 486 -16.86 21.36 -0.78
N THR A 487 -17.00 21.16 0.53
CA THR A 487 -16.27 20.13 1.30
C THR A 487 -16.46 18.71 0.76
N ALA A 488 -17.62 18.40 0.18
CA ALA A 488 -17.92 17.07 -0.37
C ALA A 488 -17.09 16.71 -1.61
N THR A 489 -16.66 17.71 -2.40
CA THR A 489 -15.92 17.53 -3.66
C THR A 489 -14.49 18.06 -3.59
N GLY A 490 -14.13 18.83 -2.56
CA GLY A 490 -12.80 19.40 -2.37
C GLY A 490 -12.46 20.52 -3.36
N GLN A 491 -13.46 21.10 -4.04
CA GLN A 491 -13.29 22.08 -5.11
C GLN A 491 -14.10 23.35 -4.88
N CYS A 492 -13.66 24.44 -5.50
CA CYS A 492 -14.38 25.71 -5.55
C CYS A 492 -15.47 25.66 -6.63
N GLN A 493 -16.74 25.73 -6.23
CA GLN A 493 -17.89 25.80 -7.14
C GLN A 493 -18.37 27.24 -7.30
N LYS A 494 -18.92 27.58 -8.46
CA LYS A 494 -19.45 28.93 -8.74
C LYS A 494 -20.71 29.22 -7.92
N CYS A 495 -20.82 30.47 -7.48
CA CYS A 495 -22.06 31.01 -6.94
C CYS A 495 -23.12 31.20 -8.03
N ASP A 496 -24.38 31.35 -7.62
CA ASP A 496 -25.44 31.78 -8.52
C ASP A 496 -25.14 33.19 -9.04
N GLN A 497 -25.59 33.49 -10.28
CA GLN A 497 -25.19 34.69 -11.04
C GLN A 497 -25.46 36.04 -10.36
N ASN A 498 -26.32 36.07 -9.33
CA ASN A 498 -26.70 37.29 -8.61
C ASN A 498 -25.87 37.49 -7.32
N CYS A 499 -25.13 36.47 -6.86
CA CYS A 499 -24.21 36.57 -5.74
C CYS A 499 -22.82 37.01 -6.24
N LYS A 500 -22.20 37.99 -5.57
CA LYS A 500 -20.76 38.26 -5.73
C LYS A 500 -19.91 37.33 -4.87
N THR A 501 -20.39 36.97 -3.68
CA THR A 501 -19.83 35.90 -2.85
C THR A 501 -20.96 35.08 -2.25
N CYS A 502 -20.74 33.79 -2.02
CA CYS A 502 -21.73 32.87 -1.47
C CYS A 502 -21.09 31.88 -0.48
N TRP A 503 -21.92 31.26 0.36
CA TRP A 503 -21.50 30.36 1.42
C TRP A 503 -22.39 29.11 1.46
N GLU A 504 -21.82 27.96 1.83
CA GLU A 504 -22.43 26.61 1.86
C GLU A 504 -22.97 26.06 0.52
N LYS A 505 -23.63 26.89 -0.29
CA LYS A 505 -24.28 26.55 -1.56
C LYS A 505 -24.41 27.79 -2.44
N SER A 506 -24.51 27.57 -3.75
CA SER A 506 -24.46 28.64 -4.76
C SER A 506 -25.54 29.74 -4.56
N SER A 507 -26.68 29.39 -3.97
CA SER A 507 -27.85 30.26 -3.76
C SER A 507 -27.92 31.01 -2.43
N LYS A 508 -26.93 30.85 -1.53
CA LYS A 508 -26.85 31.59 -0.26
C LYS A 508 -25.71 32.60 -0.33
N CYS A 509 -26.05 33.83 -0.69
CA CYS A 509 -25.07 34.88 -0.91
C CYS A 509 -24.57 35.48 0.41
N ASP A 510 -23.26 35.72 0.52
CA ASP A 510 -22.63 36.57 1.55
C ASP A 510 -22.58 38.03 1.08
N SER A 511 -22.48 38.25 -0.24
CA SER A 511 -22.61 39.57 -0.86
C SER A 511 -23.16 39.44 -2.28
N CYS A 512 -23.79 40.50 -2.76
CA CYS A 512 -24.43 40.52 -4.07
C CYS A 512 -23.58 41.19 -5.13
N ASP A 513 -23.87 40.92 -6.39
CA ASP A 513 -23.29 41.67 -7.49
C ASP A 513 -23.90 43.08 -7.57
N THR A 514 -23.37 43.95 -6.72
CA THR A 514 -23.71 45.37 -6.67
C THR A 514 -23.27 46.13 -7.93
N ALA A 515 -22.38 45.58 -8.77
CA ALA A 515 -22.04 46.17 -10.06
C ALA A 515 -23.18 46.01 -11.08
N ASN A 516 -23.92 44.89 -10.99
CA ASN A 516 -25.17 44.65 -11.72
C ASN A 516 -26.44 45.02 -10.91
N GLY A 517 -26.28 45.83 -9.85
CA GLY A 517 -27.36 46.44 -9.07
C GLY A 517 -27.95 45.56 -7.97
N PHE A 518 -27.44 44.36 -7.69
CA PHE A 518 -28.05 43.46 -6.71
C PHE A 518 -27.69 43.83 -5.25
N ILE A 519 -28.69 43.83 -4.37
CA ILE A 519 -28.61 44.09 -2.92
C ILE A 519 -28.98 42.83 -2.15
N LEU A 520 -28.32 42.62 -1.01
CA LEU A 520 -28.51 41.46 -0.13
C LEU A 520 -29.72 41.64 0.79
N PHE A 521 -30.60 40.65 0.78
CA PHE A 521 -31.77 40.58 1.66
C PHE A 521 -31.45 39.76 2.92
N THR A 522 -32.26 39.93 3.96
CA THR A 522 -32.10 39.28 5.27
C THR A 522 -32.22 37.75 5.25
N ASP A 523 -32.61 37.16 4.12
CA ASP A 523 -32.63 35.73 3.83
C ASP A 523 -31.36 35.23 3.09
N ASN A 524 -30.33 36.08 2.96
CA ASN A 524 -29.10 35.86 2.19
C ASN A 524 -29.36 35.64 0.68
N THR A 525 -30.36 36.30 0.11
CA THR A 525 -30.63 36.33 -1.35
C THR A 525 -30.37 37.70 -1.96
N CYS A 526 -30.11 37.77 -3.27
CA CYS A 526 -29.73 38.99 -3.99
C CYS A 526 -30.81 39.46 -4.98
N LYS A 527 -31.26 40.72 -4.87
CA LYS A 527 -32.32 41.31 -5.73
C LYS A 527 -31.96 42.75 -6.15
N GLN A 528 -32.40 43.17 -7.34
CA GLN A 528 -31.83 44.32 -8.07
C GLN A 528 -32.33 45.71 -7.59
N SER A 529 -31.49 46.74 -7.75
CA SER A 529 -31.67 48.14 -7.36
C SER A 529 -30.69 49.05 -8.13
N TYR A 530 -31.12 50.24 -8.53
CA TYR A 530 -30.35 51.19 -9.37
C TYR A 530 -30.89 52.64 -9.22
N PRO A 531 -30.15 53.71 -9.62
CA PRO A 531 -28.78 53.75 -10.19
C PRO A 531 -27.75 54.74 -9.56
N ASN A 532 -26.46 54.48 -9.89
CA ASN A 532 -25.23 55.32 -9.91
C ASN A 532 -24.38 55.51 -8.61
N GLN A 533 -23.04 55.65 -8.64
CA GLN A 533 -21.97 55.14 -9.56
C GLN A 533 -20.52 55.35 -8.98
N LYS A 534 -19.49 54.82 -9.67
CA LYS A 534 -18.03 55.15 -9.62
C LYS A 534 -17.43 54.86 -11.02
N CYS A 535 -16.36 55.53 -11.44
CA CYS A 535 -15.76 55.40 -12.80
C CYS A 535 -14.93 54.11 -13.02
N GLN A 536 -14.77 53.70 -14.29
CA GLN A 536 -13.98 52.51 -14.70
C GLN A 536 -12.48 52.83 -14.92
N ILE A 537 -11.63 51.79 -15.00
CA ILE A 537 -10.15 51.91 -15.04
C ILE A 537 -9.59 52.63 -16.29
N ASN A 538 -10.36 52.65 -17.38
CA ASN A 538 -10.08 53.35 -18.63
C ASN A 538 -10.79 54.72 -18.72
N GLN A 539 -11.21 55.28 -17.58
CA GLN A 539 -11.91 56.56 -17.48
C GLN A 539 -11.31 57.41 -16.37
N TYR A 540 -11.31 58.73 -16.57
CA TYR A 540 -11.02 59.72 -15.53
C TYR A 540 -12.30 60.51 -15.22
N TYR A 541 -12.38 61.07 -14.01
CA TYR A 541 -13.48 61.96 -13.64
C TYR A 541 -13.15 63.38 -14.10
N ASP A 542 -13.99 63.96 -14.96
CA ASP A 542 -13.76 65.29 -15.55
C ASP A 542 -14.37 66.46 -14.76
N GLY A 543 -14.96 66.17 -13.59
CA GLY A 543 -15.69 67.13 -12.77
C GLY A 543 -17.22 66.97 -12.84
N ALA A 544 -17.75 66.33 -13.89
CA ALA A 544 -19.18 66.10 -14.05
C ALA A 544 -19.54 64.64 -14.42
N LYS A 545 -18.66 63.90 -15.09
CA LYS A 545 -18.88 62.52 -15.53
C LYS A 545 -17.56 61.73 -15.61
N CYS A 546 -17.70 60.43 -15.80
CA CYS A 546 -16.59 59.55 -16.16
C CYS A 546 -16.33 59.66 -17.67
N SER A 547 -15.21 60.26 -18.06
CA SER A 547 -14.79 60.43 -19.45
C SER A 547 -13.64 59.48 -19.80
N PRO A 548 -13.62 58.89 -21.01
CA PRO A 548 -12.62 57.88 -21.37
C PRO A 548 -11.20 58.47 -21.48
N CYS A 549 -10.21 57.64 -21.17
CA CYS A 549 -8.81 57.91 -21.47
C CYS A 549 -8.54 57.96 -22.99
N SER A 550 -7.45 58.60 -23.38
CA SER A 550 -6.91 58.52 -24.74
C SER A 550 -6.61 57.06 -25.10
N THR A 551 -6.78 56.70 -26.38
CA THR A 551 -6.43 55.38 -26.91
C THR A 551 -4.93 55.05 -26.81
N SER A 552 -4.10 56.04 -26.48
CA SER A 552 -2.67 55.90 -26.17
C SER A 552 -2.37 55.47 -24.73
N CYS A 553 -3.36 55.34 -23.84
CA CYS A 553 -3.18 54.92 -22.45
C CYS A 553 -3.99 53.64 -22.16
N GLN A 554 -3.47 52.76 -21.30
CA GLN A 554 -4.27 51.68 -20.70
C GLN A 554 -5.09 52.19 -19.51
N SER A 555 -4.50 53.09 -18.71
CA SER A 555 -5.19 53.89 -17.70
C SER A 555 -4.61 55.30 -17.67
N CYS A 556 -5.41 56.29 -17.27
CA CYS A 556 -5.01 57.69 -17.17
C CYS A 556 -5.41 58.28 -15.81
N ALA A 557 -4.84 59.44 -15.48
CA ALA A 557 -5.23 60.24 -14.31
C ALA A 557 -5.15 61.72 -14.66
N ILE A 558 -5.88 62.58 -13.93
CA ILE A 558 -5.92 64.05 -14.10
C ILE A 558 -6.61 64.49 -15.40
N ASN A 559 -6.28 63.91 -16.56
CA ASN A 559 -6.90 64.14 -17.85
C ASN A 559 -6.77 62.89 -18.75
N SER A 560 -7.30 62.94 -19.98
CA SER A 560 -7.30 61.81 -20.91
C SER A 560 -5.91 61.40 -21.42
N THR A 561 -4.90 62.28 -21.40
CA THR A 561 -3.58 62.05 -22.04
C THR A 561 -2.45 61.76 -21.04
N PHE A 562 -2.63 62.06 -19.76
CA PHE A 562 -1.67 61.74 -18.71
C PHE A 562 -1.86 60.29 -18.26
N CYS A 563 -1.13 59.38 -18.89
CA CYS A 563 -1.22 57.94 -18.66
C CYS A 563 -0.61 57.54 -17.30
N THR A 564 -1.26 56.59 -16.61
CA THR A 564 -0.75 55.92 -15.40
C THR A 564 -0.35 54.47 -15.66
N SER A 565 -0.83 53.88 -16.75
CA SER A 565 -0.31 52.62 -17.31
C SER A 565 -0.45 52.63 -18.84
N CYS A 566 0.40 51.85 -19.49
CA CYS A 566 0.52 51.78 -20.95
C CYS A 566 0.11 50.40 -21.45
N LEU A 567 -0.30 50.33 -22.73
CA LEU A 567 -0.70 49.08 -23.36
C LEU A 567 0.53 48.15 -23.55
N SER A 568 0.30 46.84 -23.63
CA SER A 568 1.36 45.88 -23.94
C SER A 568 2.06 46.23 -25.26
N ASN A 569 3.40 46.27 -25.27
CA ASN A 569 4.30 46.90 -26.26
C ASN A 569 4.69 48.39 -26.01
N GLN A 570 4.33 48.98 -24.86
CA GLN A 570 4.72 50.34 -24.48
C GLN A 570 5.32 50.41 -23.06
N PHE A 571 6.12 51.44 -22.80
CA PHE A 571 6.61 51.81 -21.48
C PHE A 571 6.18 53.23 -21.09
N LEU A 572 6.00 53.46 -19.78
CA LEU A 572 5.58 54.77 -19.27
C LEU A 572 6.79 55.68 -19.06
N GLN A 573 6.81 56.83 -19.72
CA GLN A 573 7.82 57.87 -19.55
C GLN A 573 7.14 59.23 -19.35
N ASN A 574 7.36 59.85 -18.18
CA ASN A 574 6.85 61.18 -17.82
C ASN A 574 5.34 61.37 -18.05
N GLY A 575 4.51 60.36 -17.72
CA GLY A 575 3.06 60.42 -17.92
C GLY A 575 2.60 60.19 -19.36
N THR A 576 3.50 59.80 -20.27
CA THR A 576 3.18 59.42 -21.65
C THR A 576 3.63 58.00 -21.95
N CYS A 577 2.90 57.30 -22.83
CA CYS A 577 3.27 55.95 -23.25
C CYS A 577 4.11 56.00 -24.52
N GLN A 578 5.31 55.44 -24.44
CA GLN A 578 6.27 55.35 -25.53
C GLN A 578 6.34 53.90 -26.02
N ASN A 579 6.40 53.69 -27.33
CA ASN A 579 6.47 52.35 -27.91
C ASN A 579 7.82 51.68 -27.57
N CYS A 580 7.78 50.39 -27.25
CA CYS A 580 8.98 49.57 -27.12
C CYS A 580 9.70 49.42 -28.48
N PRO A 581 11.00 49.04 -28.47
CA PRO A 581 11.72 48.68 -29.68
C PRO A 581 11.00 47.64 -30.52
N SER A 582 11.27 47.61 -31.83
CA SER A 582 10.73 46.57 -32.72
C SER A 582 11.02 45.17 -32.18
N ASN A 583 10.03 44.27 -32.28
CA ASN A 583 10.08 42.88 -31.82
C ASN A 583 10.14 42.68 -30.29
N CYS A 584 9.97 43.76 -29.52
CA CYS A 584 9.91 43.73 -28.05
C CYS A 584 8.45 43.74 -27.55
N LEU A 585 8.11 42.82 -26.65
CA LEU A 585 6.79 42.72 -26.02
C LEU A 585 6.68 43.56 -24.74
N ALA A 586 7.76 43.61 -23.95
CA ALA A 586 7.89 44.48 -22.78
C ALA A 586 9.32 45.03 -22.68
N CYS A 587 9.41 46.32 -22.36
CA CYS A 587 10.65 47.07 -22.24
C CYS A 587 10.61 47.99 -21.02
N SER A 588 11.79 48.36 -20.52
CA SER A 588 11.95 49.40 -19.49
C SER A 588 12.43 50.75 -20.05
N GLY A 589 12.70 50.82 -21.36
CA GLY A 589 13.11 52.02 -22.06
C GLY A 589 13.36 51.77 -23.55
N ILE A 590 13.67 52.84 -24.29
CA ILE A 590 13.81 52.87 -25.75
C ILE A 590 14.94 52.00 -26.35
N GLN A 591 15.82 51.44 -25.51
CA GLN A 591 16.87 50.47 -25.89
C GLN A 591 16.99 49.30 -24.89
N LEU A 592 15.98 49.09 -24.04
CA LEU A 592 16.02 48.10 -22.95
C LEU A 592 14.84 47.16 -23.07
N CYS A 593 14.92 46.20 -23.99
CA CYS A 593 13.93 45.15 -24.06
C CYS A 593 14.14 44.13 -22.93
N THR A 594 13.07 43.80 -22.20
CA THR A 594 13.08 42.82 -21.10
C THR A 594 12.34 41.54 -21.46
N GLN A 595 11.45 41.58 -22.46
CA GLN A 595 10.75 40.41 -22.98
C GLN A 595 10.49 40.56 -24.47
N CYS A 596 10.91 39.58 -25.26
CA CYS A 596 10.68 39.58 -26.71
C CYS A 596 9.27 39.14 -27.10
N ALA A 597 8.83 39.58 -28.28
CA ALA A 597 7.65 39.05 -28.93
C ALA A 597 7.83 37.55 -29.29
N PRO A 598 6.74 36.79 -29.47
CA PRO A 598 6.82 35.40 -29.91
C PRO A 598 7.65 35.26 -31.20
N ASN A 599 8.48 34.21 -31.26
CA ASN A 599 9.47 33.93 -32.32
C ASN A 599 10.72 34.85 -32.35
N PHE A 600 10.95 35.64 -31.30
CA PHE A 600 12.19 36.41 -31.14
C PHE A 600 12.92 36.03 -29.85
N TYR A 601 14.24 36.13 -29.88
CA TYR A 601 15.15 35.77 -28.78
C TYR A 601 15.88 37.01 -28.28
N LEU A 602 15.95 37.16 -26.96
CA LEU A 602 16.67 38.26 -26.32
C LEU A 602 18.17 38.04 -26.45
N ASN A 603 18.85 38.95 -27.14
CA ASN A 603 20.29 39.05 -27.15
C ASN A 603 20.74 39.88 -25.93
N GLN A 604 21.22 39.20 -24.88
CA GLN A 604 21.62 39.83 -23.62
C GLN A 604 22.85 40.76 -23.75
N LEU A 605 23.61 40.69 -24.85
CA LEU A 605 24.74 41.60 -25.11
C LEU A 605 24.29 42.92 -25.74
N LEU A 606 23.13 42.94 -26.41
CA LEU A 606 22.60 44.11 -27.13
C LEU A 606 21.30 44.66 -26.51
N ASN A 607 20.64 43.93 -25.61
CA ASN A 607 19.30 44.21 -25.08
C ASN A 607 18.19 44.31 -26.16
N GLU A 608 18.43 43.63 -27.29
CA GLU A 608 17.57 43.62 -28.48
C GLU A 608 16.99 42.23 -28.77
N CYS A 609 15.85 42.20 -29.46
CA CYS A 609 15.14 40.97 -29.84
C CYS A 609 15.42 40.59 -31.30
N ILE A 610 16.14 39.49 -31.48
CA ILE A 610 16.59 38.99 -32.79
C ILE A 610 15.77 37.75 -33.20
N SER A 611 15.50 37.60 -34.49
CA SER A 611 14.68 36.50 -35.05
C SER A 611 15.42 35.16 -35.10
N SER A 612 16.75 35.16 -34.95
CA SER A 612 17.61 33.98 -35.01
C SER A 612 18.92 34.27 -34.27
N CYS A 613 19.41 33.31 -33.50
CA CYS A 613 20.70 33.45 -32.82
C CYS A 613 21.88 33.43 -33.81
N SER A 614 22.84 34.34 -33.60
CA SER A 614 24.08 34.42 -34.38
C SER A 614 24.90 33.12 -34.30
N THR A 615 25.72 32.87 -35.32
CA THR A 615 26.62 31.71 -35.36
C THR A 615 27.46 31.59 -34.08
N GLY A 616 27.39 30.44 -33.42
CA GLY A 616 28.05 30.19 -32.12
C GLY A 616 27.16 30.45 -30.89
N LEU A 617 25.90 30.85 -31.07
CA LEU A 617 24.88 30.92 -30.04
C LEU A 617 23.68 30.05 -30.42
N PHE A 618 23.03 29.44 -29.42
CA PHE A 618 21.88 28.56 -29.59
C PHE A 618 20.65 29.14 -28.88
N ALA A 619 19.50 29.10 -29.53
CA ALA A 619 18.23 29.47 -28.93
C ALA A 619 17.80 28.46 -27.86
N TYR A 620 17.57 28.94 -26.64
CA TYR A 620 16.96 28.18 -25.55
C TYR A 620 15.90 29.05 -24.86
N ASN A 621 14.67 28.54 -24.80
CA ASN A 621 13.47 29.32 -24.42
C ASN A 621 13.36 30.62 -25.24
N SER A 622 13.57 31.77 -24.62
CA SER A 622 13.49 33.11 -25.25
C SER A 622 14.82 33.86 -25.25
N THR A 623 15.95 33.17 -25.09
CA THR A 623 17.29 33.76 -25.05
C THR A 623 18.28 32.99 -25.92
N CYS A 624 19.28 33.67 -26.46
CA CYS A 624 20.43 33.03 -27.11
C CYS A 624 21.51 32.70 -26.06
N VAL A 625 21.95 31.45 -25.97
CA VAL A 625 22.97 30.96 -25.03
C VAL A 625 24.19 30.39 -25.77
N GLN A 626 25.39 30.52 -25.21
CA GLN A 626 26.61 30.00 -25.84
C GLN A 626 26.74 28.47 -25.71
N THR A 627 26.31 27.93 -24.57
CA THR A 627 26.32 26.49 -24.28
C THR A 627 24.91 26.08 -23.87
N CYS A 628 24.39 25.02 -24.48
CA CYS A 628 23.09 24.48 -24.09
C CYS A 628 23.16 23.86 -22.68
N PRO A 629 22.09 23.97 -21.88
CA PRO A 629 22.04 23.39 -20.53
C PRO A 629 22.06 21.85 -20.59
N SER A 630 22.43 21.21 -19.49
CA SER A 630 22.42 19.75 -19.35
C SER A 630 21.08 19.14 -19.77
N GLY A 631 21.12 18.02 -20.50
CA GLY A 631 19.94 17.43 -21.14
C GLY A 631 19.59 18.01 -22.51
N TYR A 632 20.37 18.97 -23.03
CA TYR A 632 20.21 19.54 -24.38
C TYR A 632 21.56 19.59 -25.12
N PHE A 633 21.51 19.46 -26.45
CA PHE A 633 22.66 19.67 -27.34
C PHE A 633 22.41 20.86 -28.28
N GLY A 634 23.49 21.53 -28.70
CA GLY A 634 23.40 22.63 -29.67
C GLY A 634 23.30 22.09 -31.09
N ASN A 635 22.13 22.25 -31.73
CA ASN A 635 21.96 21.95 -33.14
C ASN A 635 22.47 23.12 -33.98
N THR A 636 23.56 22.90 -34.71
CA THR A 636 24.25 23.89 -35.55
C THR A 636 23.58 24.16 -36.90
N THR A 637 22.55 23.39 -37.28
CA THR A 637 21.80 23.59 -38.54
C THR A 637 20.74 24.68 -38.38
N ASN A 638 20.16 24.82 -37.19
CA ASN A 638 19.11 25.79 -36.89
C ASN A 638 19.45 26.72 -35.72
N ASN A 639 20.66 26.62 -35.15
CA ASN A 639 21.10 27.37 -33.96
C ASN A 639 20.11 27.27 -32.79
N THR A 640 19.64 26.06 -32.46
CA THR A 640 18.74 25.81 -31.32
C THR A 640 19.29 24.77 -30.35
N CYS A 641 18.96 24.89 -29.06
CA CYS A 641 19.19 23.84 -28.08
C CYS A 641 18.08 22.79 -28.18
N GLN A 642 18.41 21.59 -28.66
CA GLN A 642 17.48 20.49 -28.80
C GLN A 642 17.65 19.50 -27.65
N GLN A 643 16.54 18.98 -27.14
CA GLN A 643 16.54 18.06 -26.02
C GLN A 643 17.20 16.73 -26.42
N CYS A 644 18.00 16.17 -25.51
CA CYS A 644 18.48 14.80 -25.65
C CYS A 644 17.33 13.79 -25.61
N ASP A 645 17.56 12.61 -26.17
CA ASP A 645 16.67 11.47 -25.97
C ASP A 645 16.54 11.17 -24.46
N PRO A 646 15.35 10.82 -23.92
CA PRO A 646 15.17 10.55 -22.50
C PRO A 646 16.07 9.43 -21.92
N THR A 647 16.69 8.60 -22.77
CA THR A 647 17.69 7.60 -22.35
C THR A 647 19.08 8.18 -22.11
N CYS A 648 19.39 9.36 -22.66
CA CYS A 648 20.65 10.10 -22.45
C CYS A 648 20.52 11.11 -21.28
N LEU A 649 21.58 11.26 -20.48
CA LEU A 649 21.74 12.39 -19.54
C LEU A 649 22.43 13.57 -20.22
N THR A 650 23.42 13.28 -21.07
CA THR A 650 24.02 14.23 -22.01
C THR A 650 24.15 13.56 -23.37
N CYS A 651 24.01 14.35 -24.43
CA CYS A 651 24.14 13.91 -25.81
C CYS A 651 24.98 14.90 -26.63
N THR A 652 25.43 14.48 -27.80
CA THR A 652 26.25 15.29 -28.71
C THR A 652 25.77 15.13 -30.15
N GLN A 653 25.76 16.20 -30.94
CA GLN A 653 25.39 16.25 -32.37
C GLN A 653 23.95 15.83 -32.74
N SER A 654 23.33 14.89 -32.03
CA SER A 654 21.93 14.48 -32.15
C SER A 654 21.36 14.10 -30.78
N SER A 655 20.04 14.02 -30.67
CA SER A 655 19.36 13.65 -29.41
C SER A 655 19.73 12.25 -28.93
N THR A 656 19.94 11.31 -29.86
CA THR A 656 20.19 9.88 -29.59
C THR A 656 21.67 9.51 -29.53
N GLN A 657 22.60 10.41 -29.82
CA GLN A 657 24.04 10.17 -29.62
C GLN A 657 24.43 10.57 -28.20
N CYS A 658 24.15 9.69 -27.25
CA CYS A 658 24.47 9.91 -25.85
C CYS A 658 25.98 10.01 -25.62
N THR A 659 26.39 10.89 -24.71
CA THR A 659 27.75 10.99 -24.13
C THR A 659 27.76 10.63 -22.65
N SER A 660 26.60 10.61 -22.00
CA SER A 660 26.34 9.97 -20.73
C SER A 660 24.86 9.56 -20.66
N CYS A 661 24.53 8.58 -19.82
CA CYS A 661 23.19 8.00 -19.80
C CYS A 661 22.33 8.50 -18.65
N ALA A 662 21.02 8.58 -18.91
CA ALA A 662 20.03 8.80 -17.87
C ALA A 662 20.06 7.61 -16.89
N TYR A 663 19.59 7.87 -15.66
CA TYR A 663 19.70 7.00 -14.49
C TYR A 663 19.60 5.49 -14.79
N TYR A 664 20.56 4.73 -14.26
CA TYR A 664 20.66 3.26 -14.32
C TYR A 664 20.93 2.61 -15.68
N ARG A 665 21.07 3.39 -16.76
CA ARG A 665 21.54 2.91 -18.07
C ARG A 665 23.06 3.04 -18.21
N GLN A 666 23.70 2.20 -19.01
CA GLN A 666 25.13 2.33 -19.34
C GLN A 666 25.37 2.71 -20.81
N LEU A 667 26.39 3.55 -21.03
CA LEU A 667 26.79 4.01 -22.35
C LEU A 667 27.58 2.91 -23.09
N GLN A 668 26.98 2.38 -24.14
CA GLN A 668 27.62 1.49 -25.11
C GLN A 668 27.84 2.25 -26.42
N GLY A 669 29.07 2.71 -26.65
CA GLY A 669 29.38 3.60 -27.77
C GLY A 669 28.69 4.96 -27.60
N THR A 670 27.58 5.18 -28.31
CA THR A 670 26.73 6.38 -28.19
C THR A 670 25.29 6.07 -27.78
N GLN A 671 24.99 4.83 -27.37
CA GLN A 671 23.65 4.37 -27.01
C GLN A 671 23.57 4.00 -25.52
N CYS A 672 22.40 4.17 -24.90
CA CYS A 672 22.19 3.93 -23.47
C CYS A 672 21.29 2.71 -23.23
N VAL A 673 21.92 1.60 -22.83
CA VAL A 673 21.24 0.30 -22.63
C VAL A 673 20.81 0.09 -21.18
N ASP A 674 19.62 -0.50 -20.99
CA ASP A 674 19.07 -0.86 -19.67
C ASP A 674 19.71 -2.12 -19.08
N PHE A 675 20.13 -3.05 -19.93
CA PHE A 675 20.70 -4.34 -19.54
C PHE A 675 21.90 -4.66 -20.43
N CYS A 676 22.84 -5.45 -19.89
CA CYS A 676 23.86 -6.07 -20.72
C CYS A 676 23.21 -7.01 -21.77
N PRO A 677 23.76 -7.11 -22.99
CA PRO A 677 23.27 -8.06 -23.99
C PRO A 677 23.23 -9.51 -23.48
N SER A 678 22.36 -10.33 -24.06
CA SER A 678 22.30 -11.78 -23.79
C SER A 678 23.68 -12.42 -23.87
N ASN A 679 24.03 -13.28 -22.90
CA ASN A 679 25.37 -13.80 -22.60
C ASN A 679 26.35 -12.91 -21.82
N GLN A 680 25.92 -11.77 -21.25
CA GLN A 680 26.78 -10.88 -20.46
C GLN A 680 26.15 -10.48 -19.12
N VAL A 681 27.00 -10.18 -18.14
CA VAL A 681 26.60 -9.70 -16.80
C VAL A 681 27.46 -8.54 -16.33
N TRP A 682 26.93 -7.77 -15.40
CA TRP A 682 27.60 -6.65 -14.76
C TRP A 682 28.75 -7.09 -13.86
N VAL A 683 29.95 -6.55 -14.07
CA VAL A 683 31.10 -6.74 -13.17
C VAL A 683 31.71 -5.39 -12.81
N ARG A 684 32.12 -5.23 -11.54
CA ARG A 684 32.86 -4.06 -11.07
C ARG A 684 34.32 -4.13 -11.52
N LYS A 685 34.81 -3.07 -12.18
CA LYS A 685 36.24 -2.79 -12.34
C LYS A 685 36.63 -1.59 -11.50
N GLN A 686 37.88 -1.63 -11.05
CA GLN A 686 38.54 -0.52 -10.37
C GLN A 686 39.68 -0.04 -11.30
N PRO A 687 39.42 0.94 -12.19
CA PRO A 687 40.41 1.41 -13.16
C PRO A 687 41.47 2.29 -12.50
N GLY A 688 42.44 1.67 -11.80
CA GLY A 688 43.69 2.32 -11.36
C GLY A 688 43.56 3.50 -10.40
N GLY A 689 42.37 3.75 -9.82
CA GLY A 689 42.07 4.91 -8.99
C GLY A 689 40.84 4.70 -8.11
N SER A 690 40.49 5.71 -7.33
CA SER A 690 39.45 5.64 -6.28
C SER A 690 38.00 5.60 -6.79
N ASN A 691 37.76 5.74 -8.10
CA ASN A 691 36.43 5.69 -8.69
C ASN A 691 36.15 4.30 -9.30
N TRP A 692 35.03 3.71 -8.93
CA TRP A 692 34.56 2.43 -9.48
C TRP A 692 33.87 2.63 -10.83
N SER A 693 34.11 1.71 -11.76
CA SER A 693 33.34 1.59 -13.00
C SER A 693 32.71 0.20 -13.11
N PHE A 694 31.64 0.10 -13.89
CA PHE A 694 30.96 -1.16 -14.17
C PHE A 694 31.14 -1.49 -15.66
N GLU A 695 31.21 -2.76 -15.99
CA GLU A 695 31.40 -3.25 -17.36
C GLU A 695 30.59 -4.53 -17.57
N CYS A 696 29.97 -4.66 -18.74
CA CYS A 696 29.35 -5.91 -19.14
C CYS A 696 30.44 -6.91 -19.55
N ILE A 697 30.56 -8.01 -18.80
CA ILE A 697 31.51 -9.10 -19.07
C ILE A 697 30.74 -10.34 -19.50
N ALA A 698 31.21 -11.00 -20.56
CA ALA A 698 30.60 -12.22 -21.07
C ALA A 698 30.65 -13.38 -20.06
N CYS A 699 29.67 -14.27 -20.15
CA CYS A 699 29.60 -15.49 -19.35
C CYS A 699 30.84 -16.38 -19.53
N SER A 700 31.17 -17.14 -18.49
CA SER A 700 32.37 -17.96 -18.44
C SER A 700 32.28 -19.14 -19.41
N LEU A 701 32.87 -18.96 -20.59
CA LEU A 701 33.07 -20.03 -21.58
C LEU A 701 33.95 -21.17 -21.03
N GLN A 702 34.76 -20.91 -19.99
CA GLN A 702 35.53 -21.95 -19.29
C GLN A 702 34.60 -22.94 -18.56
N GLN A 703 33.57 -22.42 -17.87
CA GLN A 703 32.51 -23.22 -17.25
C GLN A 703 31.39 -23.62 -18.22
N LYS A 704 31.61 -23.49 -19.53
CA LYS A 704 30.67 -23.92 -20.58
C LYS A 704 29.30 -23.27 -20.48
N CYS A 705 29.29 -22.02 -20.01
CA CYS A 705 28.08 -21.26 -19.77
C CYS A 705 27.64 -20.46 -21.00
N ASN A 706 26.36 -20.54 -21.37
CA ASN A 706 25.75 -19.80 -22.48
C ASN A 706 25.02 -18.53 -21.98
N GLN A 707 24.26 -18.65 -20.89
CA GLN A 707 23.62 -17.53 -20.19
C GLN A 707 23.93 -17.61 -18.71
N CYS A 708 24.22 -16.48 -18.09
CA CYS A 708 24.61 -16.36 -16.69
C CYS A 708 23.89 -15.18 -16.03
N LEU A 709 23.85 -15.17 -14.69
CA LEU A 709 23.13 -14.15 -13.91
C LEU A 709 23.99 -13.67 -12.74
N GLY A 710 24.22 -12.35 -12.64
CA GLY A 710 24.94 -11.71 -11.53
C GLY A 710 26.46 -11.96 -11.44
N SER A 711 26.94 -13.10 -11.94
CA SER A 711 28.37 -13.42 -12.08
C SER A 711 28.62 -14.15 -13.41
N PRO A 712 29.76 -13.93 -14.10
CA PRO A 712 30.13 -14.71 -15.29
C PRO A 712 30.13 -16.22 -15.03
N THR A 713 30.30 -16.63 -13.77
CA THR A 713 30.39 -18.02 -13.33
C THR A 713 29.08 -18.64 -12.83
N TYR A 714 28.00 -17.85 -12.68
CA TYR A 714 26.72 -18.36 -12.16
C TYR A 714 25.78 -18.64 -13.33
N CYS A 715 25.77 -19.90 -13.79
CA CYS A 715 25.12 -20.25 -15.03
C CYS A 715 23.61 -20.50 -14.89
N THR A 716 22.84 -20.07 -15.91
CA THR A 716 21.39 -20.26 -16.03
C THR A 716 20.98 -20.98 -17.32
N ASP A 717 21.84 -20.97 -18.34
CA ASP A 717 21.76 -21.86 -19.50
C ASP A 717 23.15 -22.29 -19.94
N CYS A 718 23.32 -23.58 -20.26
CA CYS A 718 24.60 -24.15 -20.66
C CYS A 718 24.82 -24.08 -22.17
N LEU A 719 26.08 -24.17 -22.61
CA LEU A 719 26.40 -24.42 -24.01
C LEU A 719 25.80 -25.77 -24.47
N PRO A 720 25.59 -25.97 -25.79
CA PRO A 720 25.12 -27.24 -26.34
C PRO A 720 25.95 -28.44 -25.84
N SER A 721 25.28 -29.57 -25.61
CA SER A 721 25.85 -30.82 -25.07
C SER A 721 26.31 -30.77 -23.59
N PHE A 722 25.91 -29.76 -22.82
CA PHE A 722 26.06 -29.72 -21.37
C PHE A 722 24.70 -29.59 -20.67
N TYR A 723 24.60 -30.17 -19.47
CA TYR A 723 23.41 -30.21 -18.64
C TYR A 723 23.58 -29.31 -17.42
N LEU A 724 22.61 -28.44 -17.17
CA LEU A 724 22.62 -27.59 -15.98
C LEU A 724 22.23 -28.41 -14.74
N LEU A 725 23.09 -28.39 -13.72
CA LEU A 725 22.78 -28.78 -12.34
C LEU A 725 23.06 -27.57 -11.44
N ASP A 726 22.02 -27.05 -10.79
CA ASP A 726 22.03 -25.80 -10.04
C ASP A 726 22.56 -24.61 -10.85
N SER A 727 23.87 -24.31 -10.77
CA SER A 727 24.56 -23.27 -11.54
C SER A 727 25.75 -23.77 -12.38
N ASP A 728 26.01 -25.08 -12.36
CA ASP A 728 27.14 -25.71 -13.03
C ASP A 728 26.70 -26.47 -14.29
N CYS A 729 27.53 -26.40 -15.34
CA CYS A 729 27.29 -27.09 -16.61
C CYS A 729 28.12 -28.37 -16.71
N LEU A 730 27.45 -29.51 -16.56
CA LEU A 730 28.07 -30.83 -16.51
C LEU A 730 27.94 -31.57 -17.84
N THR A 731 28.94 -32.38 -18.20
CA THR A 731 28.85 -33.31 -19.35
C THR A 731 28.05 -34.56 -19.02
N VAL A 732 28.07 -34.99 -17.75
CA VAL A 732 27.38 -36.18 -17.24
C VAL A 732 26.79 -35.82 -15.88
N CYS A 733 25.51 -36.11 -15.68
CA CYS A 733 24.84 -35.91 -14.40
C CYS A 733 25.37 -36.88 -13.33
N THR A 734 25.37 -36.44 -12.07
CA THR A 734 25.77 -37.30 -10.94
C THR A 734 24.76 -38.43 -10.74
N SER A 735 25.16 -39.52 -10.09
CA SER A 735 24.41 -40.80 -10.09
C SER A 735 22.96 -40.73 -9.60
N SER A 736 22.60 -39.77 -8.75
CA SER A 736 21.23 -39.53 -8.26
C SER A 736 20.37 -38.61 -9.16
N TYR A 737 20.86 -38.31 -10.37
CA TYR A 737 20.21 -37.47 -11.38
C TYR A 737 20.33 -38.13 -12.76
N TYR A 738 19.33 -37.94 -13.63
CA TYR A 738 19.41 -38.30 -15.04
C TYR A 738 19.48 -37.05 -15.92
N ALA A 739 20.09 -37.18 -17.09
CA ALA A 739 20.12 -36.16 -18.12
C ALA A 739 18.76 -36.07 -18.83
N ASP A 740 18.09 -34.93 -18.76
CA ASP A 740 16.92 -34.61 -19.59
C ASP A 740 17.38 -33.78 -20.80
N GLU A 741 17.38 -34.41 -21.97
CA GLU A 741 17.75 -33.81 -23.26
C GLU A 741 16.79 -32.68 -23.68
N SER A 742 15.50 -32.76 -23.31
CA SER A 742 14.50 -31.76 -23.68
C SER A 742 14.64 -30.46 -22.89
N GLN A 743 15.10 -30.57 -21.64
CA GLN A 743 15.31 -29.44 -20.73
C GLN A 743 16.79 -29.01 -20.64
N ARG A 744 17.72 -29.81 -21.17
CA ARG A 744 19.19 -29.70 -20.98
C ARG A 744 19.58 -29.54 -19.50
N LYS A 745 18.96 -30.35 -18.64
CA LYS A 745 19.12 -30.30 -17.18
C LYS A 745 19.40 -31.66 -16.58
N CYS A 746 20.10 -31.68 -15.46
CA CYS A 746 20.18 -32.85 -14.59
C CYS A 746 18.95 -32.87 -13.67
N ILE A 747 18.06 -33.84 -13.85
CA ILE A 747 16.83 -33.98 -13.07
C ILE A 747 16.99 -35.09 -12.05
N LYS A 748 16.64 -34.80 -10.80
CA LYS A 748 16.79 -35.74 -9.69
C LYS A 748 15.91 -36.98 -9.89
N CYS A 749 16.43 -38.14 -9.52
CA CYS A 749 15.64 -39.36 -9.47
C CYS A 749 14.51 -39.26 -8.43
N ASP A 750 13.43 -40.02 -8.66
CA ASP A 750 12.34 -40.20 -7.70
C ASP A 750 12.89 -40.83 -6.41
N ALA A 751 12.28 -40.53 -5.25
CA ALA A 751 12.75 -41.06 -3.96
C ALA A 751 12.67 -42.60 -3.85
N SER A 752 11.94 -43.26 -4.76
CA SER A 752 11.92 -44.72 -4.91
C SER A 752 13.17 -45.30 -5.59
N CYS A 753 13.98 -44.50 -6.29
CA CYS A 753 15.21 -44.92 -6.96
C CYS A 753 16.47 -44.42 -6.22
N LEU A 754 17.57 -45.17 -6.29
CA LEU A 754 18.90 -44.68 -5.88
C LEU A 754 19.63 -44.01 -7.06
N THR A 755 19.54 -44.63 -8.24
CA THR A 755 19.97 -44.08 -9.53
C THR A 755 18.89 -44.34 -10.58
N CYS A 756 18.82 -43.53 -11.64
CA CYS A 756 17.78 -43.63 -12.68
C CYS A 756 18.31 -43.22 -14.06
N GLN A 757 17.58 -43.56 -15.13
CA GLN A 757 17.97 -43.25 -16.51
C GLN A 757 16.76 -42.89 -17.38
N ASN A 758 16.87 -41.84 -18.20
CA ASN A 758 15.85 -41.30 -19.12
C ASN A 758 14.55 -40.77 -18.47
N SER A 759 14.27 -41.13 -17.21
CA SER A 759 13.11 -40.69 -16.44
C SER A 759 13.39 -40.85 -14.95
N SER A 760 12.86 -39.95 -14.12
CA SER A 760 13.04 -39.99 -12.65
C SER A 760 12.54 -41.29 -12.03
N LYS A 761 11.59 -41.98 -12.66
CA LYS A 761 10.96 -43.23 -12.19
C LYS A 761 11.50 -44.50 -12.83
N ASN A 762 12.43 -44.40 -13.78
CA ASN A 762 13.06 -45.56 -14.42
C ASN A 762 14.39 -45.82 -13.71
N CYS A 763 14.31 -46.55 -12.60
CA CYS A 763 15.43 -46.82 -11.73
C CYS A 763 16.47 -47.72 -12.41
N THR A 764 17.75 -47.43 -12.19
CA THR A 764 18.89 -48.30 -12.54
C THR A 764 19.56 -48.92 -11.31
N SER A 765 19.26 -48.41 -10.10
CA SER A 765 19.55 -49.09 -8.84
C SER A 765 18.58 -48.62 -7.74
N CYS A 766 18.48 -49.38 -6.66
CA CYS A 766 17.44 -49.21 -5.65
C CYS A 766 17.99 -48.81 -4.27
N PRO A 767 17.22 -48.05 -3.47
CA PRO A 767 17.53 -47.84 -2.06
C PRO A 767 17.60 -49.17 -1.29
N GLN A 768 18.37 -49.20 -0.20
CA GLN A 768 18.59 -50.39 0.61
C GLN A 768 17.25 -51.04 1.04
N GLY A 769 17.14 -52.36 0.87
CA GLY A 769 15.92 -53.12 1.19
C GLY A 769 14.91 -53.26 0.04
N PHE A 770 15.16 -52.62 -1.11
CA PHE A 770 14.38 -52.78 -2.34
C PHE A 770 15.24 -53.43 -3.43
N TYR A 771 14.60 -54.18 -4.33
CA TYR A 771 15.22 -54.87 -5.46
C TYR A 771 14.74 -54.28 -6.78
N LEU A 772 15.63 -54.17 -7.76
CA LEU A 772 15.27 -53.69 -9.07
C LEU A 772 14.49 -54.77 -9.84
N LYS A 773 13.39 -54.37 -10.49
CA LYS A 773 12.60 -55.21 -11.39
C LYS A 773 12.00 -54.35 -12.50
N GLY A 774 12.46 -54.54 -13.74
CA GLY A 774 11.88 -53.88 -14.92
C GLY A 774 11.90 -52.34 -14.85
N GLY A 775 12.95 -51.74 -14.27
CA GLY A 775 13.06 -50.28 -14.10
C GLY A 775 12.35 -49.73 -12.85
N GLN A 776 11.79 -50.56 -11.98
CA GLN A 776 11.15 -50.14 -10.73
C GLN A 776 11.76 -50.84 -9.52
N CYS A 777 11.78 -50.15 -8.37
CA CYS A 777 12.25 -50.70 -7.10
C CYS A 777 11.09 -51.28 -6.30
N VAL A 778 11.17 -52.58 -6.00
CA VAL A 778 10.11 -53.34 -5.31
C VAL A 778 10.65 -53.99 -4.04
N SER A 779 9.81 -54.06 -3.00
CA SER A 779 10.15 -54.72 -1.73
C SER A 779 9.99 -56.25 -1.78
N SER A 780 9.38 -56.78 -2.84
CA SER A 780 9.25 -58.22 -3.11
C SER A 780 9.21 -58.49 -4.61
N CYS A 781 9.98 -59.49 -5.05
CA CYS A 781 10.11 -59.83 -6.48
C CYS A 781 8.86 -60.51 -7.07
N GLY A 782 7.96 -61.04 -6.25
CA GLY A 782 6.74 -61.72 -6.70
C GLY A 782 6.99 -63.06 -7.39
N SER A 783 5.93 -63.65 -7.97
CA SER A 783 5.96 -65.00 -8.53
C SER A 783 6.95 -65.15 -9.70
N GLY A 784 7.76 -66.22 -9.67
CA GLY A 784 8.71 -66.57 -10.74
C GLY A 784 10.08 -65.87 -10.66
N PHE A 785 10.29 -64.99 -9.68
CA PHE A 785 11.54 -64.27 -9.45
C PHE A 785 11.97 -64.34 -7.98
N VAL A 786 13.26 -64.42 -7.73
CA VAL A 786 13.87 -64.41 -6.38
C VAL A 786 14.74 -63.16 -6.19
N PRO A 787 14.80 -62.60 -4.97
CA PRO A 787 15.69 -61.48 -4.67
C PRO A 787 17.14 -61.94 -4.66
N ASN A 788 17.99 -61.26 -5.43
CA ASN A 788 19.44 -61.40 -5.38
C ASN A 788 20.03 -60.25 -4.54
N ASN A 789 20.65 -60.59 -3.41
CA ASN A 789 21.24 -59.61 -2.50
C ASN A 789 22.59 -59.05 -3.00
N ASP A 790 23.31 -59.79 -3.83
CA ASP A 790 24.63 -59.38 -4.34
C ASP A 790 24.50 -58.38 -5.49
N THR A 791 23.44 -58.51 -6.31
CA THR A 791 23.14 -57.58 -7.42
C THR A 791 22.02 -56.59 -7.11
N GLN A 792 21.32 -56.76 -5.99
CA GLN A 792 20.13 -56.00 -5.58
C GLN A 792 19.01 -55.98 -6.64
N ASN A 793 18.85 -57.11 -7.34
CA ASN A 793 17.98 -57.28 -8.51
C ASN A 793 17.02 -58.46 -8.31
N CYS A 794 15.95 -58.54 -9.09
CA CYS A 794 15.02 -59.68 -9.09
C CYS A 794 15.34 -60.68 -10.22
N ASP A 795 15.94 -61.82 -9.88
CA ASP A 795 16.41 -62.83 -10.84
C ASP A 795 15.37 -63.93 -11.08
N ALA A 796 15.30 -64.46 -12.31
CA ALA A 796 14.33 -65.49 -12.69
C ALA A 796 14.60 -66.83 -12.01
N SER A 797 13.56 -67.49 -11.48
CA SER A 797 13.69 -68.77 -10.78
C SER A 797 13.89 -69.94 -11.74
N ASN A 798 15.15 -70.26 -12.08
CA ASN A 798 15.49 -71.43 -12.90
C ASN A 798 15.10 -72.75 -12.20
N LYS A 799 14.11 -73.46 -12.76
CA LYS A 799 13.88 -74.88 -12.50
C LYS A 799 14.65 -75.73 -13.50
N THR A 800 15.80 -76.26 -13.12
CA THR A 800 16.37 -77.48 -13.72
C THR A 800 17.10 -78.30 -12.66
N SER A 801 16.81 -79.60 -12.67
CA SER A 801 17.37 -80.63 -11.80
C SER A 801 18.82 -81.02 -12.16
N ASP A 802 19.51 -81.55 -11.15
CA ASP A 802 20.76 -82.32 -11.13
C ASP A 802 21.40 -82.76 -12.46
N GLN A 803 22.73 -82.64 -12.55
CA GLN A 803 23.68 -83.76 -12.76
C GLN A 803 25.14 -83.31 -12.49
N ASN A 804 26.06 -84.27 -12.43
CA ASN A 804 27.31 -84.23 -11.67
C ASN A 804 28.58 -83.68 -12.37
N SER A 805 29.63 -83.53 -11.53
CA SER A 805 31.05 -83.86 -11.77
C SER A 805 32.07 -82.83 -12.35
N SER A 806 32.98 -82.43 -11.45
CA SER A 806 34.46 -82.38 -11.54
C SER A 806 35.23 -81.51 -12.56
N SER A 807 36.14 -80.72 -11.95
CA SER A 807 37.57 -80.52 -12.29
C SER A 807 38.01 -79.61 -13.46
N SER A 808 38.68 -78.52 -13.06
CA SER A 808 40.00 -78.02 -13.50
C SER A 808 40.24 -77.36 -14.88
N SER A 809 40.96 -76.24 -14.78
CA SER A 809 42.10 -75.77 -15.61
C SER A 809 41.88 -74.90 -16.87
N SER A 810 42.56 -73.74 -16.81
CA SER A 810 43.37 -73.07 -17.85
C SER A 810 42.79 -72.72 -19.25
N SER A 811 42.75 -71.40 -19.50
CA SER A 811 43.20 -70.68 -20.72
C SER A 811 43.29 -71.41 -22.07
N GLN A 812 42.67 -70.85 -23.12
CA GLN A 812 43.38 -70.32 -24.30
C GLN A 812 42.46 -69.53 -25.26
N GLN A 813 43.09 -68.81 -26.20
CA GLN A 813 42.44 -67.98 -27.23
C GLN A 813 42.06 -68.78 -28.48
N SER A 814 41.08 -68.28 -29.25
CA SER A 814 41.21 -67.90 -30.68
C SER A 814 40.10 -68.33 -31.67
N SER A 815 39.55 -67.30 -32.34
CA SER A 815 39.27 -67.22 -33.79
C SER A 815 38.21 -68.10 -34.48
N SER A 816 37.13 -67.45 -34.96
CA SER A 816 36.68 -67.35 -36.39
C SER A 816 35.18 -66.99 -36.50
N ARG A 817 34.64 -66.25 -37.49
CA ARG A 817 35.16 -65.29 -38.51
C ARG A 817 33.94 -64.62 -39.22
N LEU A 818 34.07 -63.35 -39.66
CA LEU A 818 33.30 -62.70 -40.77
C LEU A 818 31.75 -62.51 -40.59
N GLN A 819 31.05 -61.51 -41.17
CA GLN A 819 31.38 -60.37 -42.05
C GLN A 819 30.29 -59.26 -42.02
N LEU A 820 30.49 -58.18 -42.80
CA LEU A 820 29.54 -57.11 -43.21
C LEU A 820 29.12 -56.04 -42.16
N ASN A 821 29.83 -54.90 -42.18
CA ASN A 821 29.24 -53.59 -42.57
C ASN A 821 30.32 -52.48 -42.65
N LEU A 822 31.15 -52.53 -43.69
CA LEU A 822 32.16 -51.50 -44.02
C LEU A 822 31.79 -50.70 -45.30
N LEU A 823 30.50 -50.66 -45.67
CA LEU A 823 30.02 -49.95 -46.87
C LEU A 823 29.28 -48.63 -46.59
N MET A 824 28.85 -48.37 -45.36
CA MET A 824 28.13 -47.13 -45.01
C MET A 824 29.07 -45.93 -44.76
N LEU A 825 30.32 -46.17 -44.33
CA LEU A 825 31.28 -45.10 -44.02
C LEU A 825 31.95 -44.47 -45.25
N LEU A 826 31.92 -45.15 -46.42
CA LEU A 826 32.56 -44.68 -47.66
C LEU A 826 31.63 -43.87 -48.58
N MET A 827 30.32 -43.88 -48.32
CA MET A 827 29.35 -43.04 -49.03
C MET A 827 29.36 -41.57 -48.56
N PHE A 828 29.67 -41.33 -47.27
CA PHE A 828 29.60 -39.99 -46.67
C PHE A 828 30.82 -39.11 -46.95
N THR A 829 31.99 -39.69 -47.21
CA THR A 829 33.23 -38.95 -47.47
C THR A 829 33.39 -38.51 -48.93
N PHE A 830 32.55 -38.99 -49.85
CA PHE A 830 32.59 -38.62 -51.28
C PHE A 830 31.60 -37.50 -51.67
N MET A 831 30.58 -37.23 -50.84
CA MET A 831 29.59 -36.16 -51.06
C MET A 831 30.07 -34.75 -50.70
N LEU A 832 31.17 -34.62 -49.93
CA LEU A 832 31.67 -33.35 -49.39
C LEU A 832 32.86 -32.75 -50.17
N LEU A 833 33.18 -33.28 -51.35
CA LEU A 833 34.35 -32.85 -52.15
C LEU A 833 34.07 -32.64 -53.66
N THR A 834 32.79 -32.59 -54.08
CA THR A 834 32.40 -32.33 -55.48
C THR A 834 31.23 -31.36 -55.67
N VAL A 835 31.01 -30.47 -54.70
CA VAL A 835 30.59 -29.09 -55.01
C VAL A 835 31.62 -28.17 -54.34
N TYR A 836 32.30 -27.40 -55.20
CA TYR A 836 33.48 -26.55 -55.00
C TYR A 836 33.67 -25.89 -53.62
#